data_AF-A0A832HSK5-F1
#
_entry.id   AF-A0A832HSK5-F1
#
_cell.length_a   1.000
_cell.length_b   1.000
_cell.length_c   1.000
_cell.angle_alpha   90.00
_cell.angle_beta   90.00
_cell.angle_gamma   90.00
#
_symmetry.space_group_name_H-M   'P 1'
#
loop_
_entity.id
_entity.type
_entity.pdbx_description
1 polymer ?
#
loop_
_entity_poly.entity_id
_entity_poly.type
_entity_poly.pdbx_seq_one_letter_code
_entity_poly.pdbx_strand_id
1 'polypeptide(L)'
;MSLQILGAPPFEKDAKGQLKSRIATIFPRHGVLVTIPGTHASQRMRFLEELNKQRMASNLPPLSKDEEAMECSTSVDLFIEPDTILIRPDPNHMELAFEADFKLQEFLSKRRIRFLFVWDEKVRQAIKQRGECWRISAFPRTRAELEKLITEAKVAIGGNPIYYYNHATGTRYVTYQEFAGLEHLPPQALAVHLQEIASHALRRNRLGNLEVDFFCTAPTFSGLDFAGIDFKSLSKDELMNKYRDLKERFKAAVDPGYRTDDLKDDLWRQKMAKALLSDQSGTVTEEVLRGLSPEFFLQIEWLPGGYIEEGEFMFDSIFDEAAANPNDPELQSLCDKLAHGFIFNFIREYGDLEYVNVGRVCTSLSAKRPQSDGRRGVYIAELKLRDTQERLVRFIRIQKWGIRERLEENKDLLRSIIESEEYTDYILDRRLGCRQLGMKLPSRVTMRRTREKYTGKRTEFNGTSIWVTYFERDYIRGIATDKIPGHKYKDPTYSLKLAKLLGKAAASNLIVGRAHDDKLAAIFDDGDEVIIEDDAGLPKDLIVTDHSGAFANYRTPLVEFAKHYATPVNIRVDRVPNANAFAQAYLNAFHEWFVHVQQDYRKRQRAFHALFKHLPYDPAGSFAFRWECVLKRLNETNPNDLVKAIQEHLVPSTSSDNLH
;
A
#
# COMPACT_ATOMS: atom_id res chain seq x y z
N MET A 1 19.65 -7.90 31.57
CA MET A 1 18.89 -7.11 32.58
C MET A 1 17.51 -6.89 32.01
N SER A 2 16.47 -7.29 32.73
CA SER A 2 15.06 -7.12 32.32
C SER A 2 14.69 -5.65 32.31
N LEU A 3 13.92 -5.21 31.31
CA LEU A 3 13.43 -3.84 31.22
C LEU A 3 12.66 -3.38 32.49
N GLN A 4 13.11 -2.28 33.11
CA GLN A 4 12.45 -1.63 34.24
C GLN A 4 11.44 -0.60 33.75
N ILE A 5 10.24 -0.57 34.33
CA ILE A 5 9.18 0.41 33.99
C ILE A 5 9.06 1.46 35.10
N LEU A 6 9.23 2.73 34.75
CA LEU A 6 8.99 3.89 35.60
C LEU A 6 7.63 4.53 35.25
N GLY A 7 6.58 4.03 35.90
CA GLY A 7 5.20 4.47 35.68
C GLY A 7 4.22 3.30 35.62
N ALA A 8 3.07 3.51 34.98
CA ALA A 8 2.10 2.46 34.72
C ALA A 8 2.61 1.49 33.62
N PRO A 9 2.32 0.18 33.68
CA PRO A 9 2.61 -0.71 32.56
C PRO A 9 1.99 -0.21 31.24
N PRO A 10 2.65 -0.45 30.09
CA PRO A 10 2.05 -0.17 28.79
C PRO A 10 0.67 -0.81 28.65
N PHE A 11 -0.24 -0.13 27.94
CA PHE A 11 -1.63 -0.54 27.71
C PHE A 11 -2.56 -0.50 28.94
N GLU A 12 -2.06 -0.16 30.14
CA GLU A 12 -2.93 -0.06 31.30
C GLU A 12 -3.96 1.08 31.12
N LYS A 13 -5.23 0.75 31.36
CA LYS A 13 -6.35 1.69 31.24
C LYS A 13 -6.80 2.22 32.60
N ASP A 14 -7.29 3.44 32.64
CA ASP A 14 -7.93 4.04 33.81
C ASP A 14 -9.37 3.52 33.99
N ALA A 15 -10.05 4.01 35.03
CA ALA A 15 -11.44 3.64 35.32
C ALA A 15 -12.44 4.05 34.23
N LYS A 16 -12.05 4.92 33.29
CA LYS A 16 -12.84 5.36 32.14
C LYS A 16 -12.50 4.59 30.86
N GLY A 17 -11.63 3.60 30.94
CA GLY A 17 -11.18 2.79 29.81
C GLY A 17 -10.16 3.50 28.91
N GLN A 18 -9.58 4.62 29.34
CA GLN A 18 -8.55 5.34 28.59
C GLN A 18 -7.15 4.90 29.01
N LEU A 19 -6.19 4.88 28.09
CA LEU A 19 -4.80 4.59 28.42
C LEU A 19 -4.26 5.57 29.47
N LYS A 20 -3.67 5.04 30.54
CA LYS A 20 -3.05 5.85 31.60
C LYS A 20 -1.90 6.72 31.07
N SER A 21 -1.17 6.21 30.07
CA SER A 21 -0.24 7.01 29.29
C SER A 21 -0.31 6.64 27.80
N ARG A 22 -0.31 7.67 26.95
CA ARG A 22 -0.27 7.54 25.48
C ARG A 22 1.13 7.74 24.89
N ILE A 23 2.09 8.09 25.74
CA ILE A 23 3.49 8.27 25.34
C ILE A 23 4.40 7.53 26.29
N ALA A 24 5.54 7.10 25.79
CA ALA A 24 6.62 6.57 26.60
C ALA A 24 7.97 7.01 26.03
N THR A 25 9.00 6.93 26.87
CA THR A 25 10.38 7.20 26.46
C THR A 25 11.22 6.06 26.99
N ILE A 26 11.91 5.37 26.09
CA ILE A 26 12.80 4.26 26.44
C ILE A 26 14.25 4.73 26.40
N PHE A 27 15.03 4.25 27.36
CA PHE A 27 16.46 4.47 27.50
C PHE A 27 17.16 3.12 27.32
N PRO A 28 17.48 2.71 26.07
CA PRO A 28 17.91 1.34 25.78
C PRO A 28 19.16 0.92 26.56
N ARG A 29 20.13 1.83 26.72
CA ARG A 29 21.38 1.62 27.49
C ARG A 29 21.14 1.21 28.94
N HIS A 30 20.11 1.79 29.58
CA HIS A 30 19.77 1.53 30.97
C HIS A 30 18.68 0.46 31.12
N GLY A 31 18.04 0.05 30.03
CA GLY A 31 16.89 -0.84 30.06
C GLY A 31 15.72 -0.24 30.86
N VAL A 32 15.47 1.07 30.73
CA VAL A 32 14.40 1.76 31.45
C VAL A 32 13.35 2.30 30.47
N LEU A 33 12.07 2.02 30.75
CA LEU A 33 10.92 2.55 30.03
C LEU A 33 10.13 3.49 30.96
N VAL A 34 9.98 4.75 30.57
CA VAL A 34 9.22 5.75 31.31
C VAL A 34 7.84 5.91 30.69
N THR A 35 6.78 5.73 31.47
CA THR A 35 5.38 5.72 31.00
C THR A 35 4.49 6.70 31.80
N ILE A 36 5.09 7.74 32.38
CA ILE A 36 4.31 8.77 33.10
C ILE A 36 3.56 9.69 32.10
N PRO A 37 2.37 10.22 32.46
CA PRO A 37 1.66 11.20 31.63
C PRO A 37 2.49 12.48 31.40
N GLY A 38 2.27 13.16 30.27
CA GLY A 38 2.89 14.45 29.96
C GLY A 38 3.53 14.49 28.57
N THR A 39 4.78 14.96 28.49
CA THR A 39 5.59 15.04 27.25
C THR A 39 6.83 14.17 27.35
N HIS A 40 7.46 13.82 26.22
CA HIS A 40 8.74 13.11 26.27
C HIS A 40 9.83 13.90 27.00
N ALA A 41 9.78 15.23 26.98
CA ALA A 41 10.70 16.07 27.75
C ALA A 41 10.51 15.88 29.26
N SER A 42 9.27 15.86 29.77
CA SER A 42 9.01 15.59 31.18
C SER A 42 9.37 14.17 31.59
N GLN A 43 9.19 13.18 30.70
CA GLN A 43 9.64 11.80 30.94
C GLN A 43 11.16 11.69 31.06
N ARG A 44 11.92 12.42 30.24
CA ARG A 44 13.38 12.52 30.34
C ARG A 44 13.84 13.13 31.65
N MET A 45 13.23 14.24 32.06
CA MET A 45 13.55 14.85 33.36
C MET A 45 13.32 13.88 34.51
N ARG A 46 12.20 13.14 34.48
CA ARG A 46 11.91 12.13 35.50
C ARG A 46 12.93 11.00 35.54
N PHE A 47 13.39 10.54 34.37
CA PHE A 47 14.45 9.55 34.29
C PHE A 47 15.76 10.06 34.90
N LEU A 48 16.18 11.28 34.56
CA LEU A 48 17.40 11.89 35.09
C LEU A 48 17.35 12.06 36.61
N GLU A 49 16.20 12.44 37.17
CA GLU A 49 15.99 12.50 38.62
C GLU A 49 16.20 11.13 39.29
N GLU A 50 15.62 10.07 38.72
CA GLU A 50 15.74 8.71 39.26
C GLU A 50 17.18 8.19 39.12
N LEU A 51 17.84 8.45 37.99
CA LEU A 51 19.22 8.08 37.75
C LEU A 51 20.18 8.81 38.72
N ASN A 52 19.99 10.11 38.94
CA ASN A 52 20.75 10.87 39.93
C ASN A 52 20.50 10.37 41.36
N LYS A 53 19.26 9.96 41.68
CA LYS A 53 18.94 9.34 42.97
C LYS A 53 19.68 8.00 43.17
N GLN A 54 19.74 7.16 42.14
CA GLN A 54 20.49 5.89 42.17
C GLN A 54 22.01 6.12 42.29
N ARG A 55 22.54 7.12 41.59
CA ARG A 55 23.95 7.53 41.69
C ARG A 55 24.29 8.01 43.10
N MET A 56 23.46 8.87 43.70
CA MET A 56 23.63 9.30 45.09
C MET A 56 23.58 8.13 46.07
N ALA A 57 22.64 7.20 45.90
CA ALA A 57 22.58 5.98 46.71
C ALA A 57 23.83 5.09 46.56
N SER A 58 24.54 5.22 45.43
CA SER A 58 25.79 4.53 45.13
C SER A 58 27.04 5.38 45.41
N ASN A 59 26.91 6.51 46.11
CA ASN A 59 27.99 7.48 46.38
C ASN A 59 28.70 8.03 45.12
N LEU A 60 28.00 8.08 43.99
CA LEU A 60 28.48 8.71 42.76
C LEU A 60 27.94 10.15 42.65
N PRO A 61 28.72 11.08 42.07
CA PRO A 61 28.24 12.45 41.86
C PRO A 61 27.04 12.45 40.89
N PRO A 62 26.10 13.42 41.02
CA PRO A 62 25.06 13.64 40.02
C PRO A 62 25.65 13.83 38.62
N LEU A 63 24.87 13.54 37.60
CA LEU A 63 25.26 13.77 36.21
C LEU A 63 25.53 15.27 35.98
N SER A 64 26.58 15.54 35.23
CA SER A 64 26.84 16.84 34.63
C SER A 64 25.82 17.14 33.53
N LYS A 65 25.70 18.42 33.13
CA LYS A 65 24.79 18.82 32.04
C LYS A 65 25.08 18.12 30.71
N ASP A 66 26.35 17.85 30.43
CA ASP A 66 26.76 17.16 29.20
C ASP A 66 26.37 15.68 29.24
N GLU A 67 26.50 15.03 30.40
CA GLU A 67 26.02 13.66 30.60
C GLU A 67 24.48 13.58 30.53
N GLU A 68 23.76 14.53 31.14
CA GLU A 68 22.29 14.60 31.03
C GLU A 68 21.83 14.77 29.58
N ALA A 69 22.51 15.63 28.82
CA ALA A 69 22.22 15.84 27.39
C ALA A 69 22.51 14.56 26.58
N MET A 70 23.61 13.86 26.89
CA MET A 70 23.96 12.58 26.26
C MET A 70 22.88 11.53 26.52
N GLU A 71 22.47 11.35 27.78
CA GLU A 71 21.40 10.41 28.16
C GLU A 71 20.10 10.72 27.41
N CYS A 72 19.71 12.00 27.35
CA CYS A 72 18.55 12.44 26.60
C CYS A 72 18.69 12.16 25.09
N SER A 73 19.87 12.34 24.50
CA SER A 73 20.11 12.13 23.07
C SER A 73 20.00 10.65 22.67
N THR A 74 20.33 9.73 23.59
CA THR A 74 20.28 8.27 23.34
C THR A 74 18.92 7.64 23.67
N SER A 75 17.97 8.44 24.17
CA SER A 75 16.59 7.99 24.41
C SER A 75 15.76 7.96 23.12
N VAL A 76 14.78 7.06 23.10
CA VAL A 76 13.84 6.88 21.97
C VAL A 76 12.41 7.18 22.42
N ASP A 77 11.73 8.00 21.64
CA ASP A 77 10.33 8.37 21.85
C ASP A 77 9.41 7.25 21.36
N LEU A 78 8.38 6.92 22.15
CA LEU A 78 7.39 5.89 21.86
C LEU A 78 5.97 6.44 22.01
N PHE A 79 5.05 5.99 21.16
CA PHE A 79 3.62 6.23 21.32
C PHE A 79 2.90 4.95 21.67
N ILE A 80 1.94 5.04 22.58
CA ILE A 80 1.14 3.90 23.03
C ILE A 80 -0.28 4.08 22.49
N GLU A 81 -0.64 3.20 21.57
CA GLU A 81 -2.00 2.97 21.12
C GLU A 81 -2.63 1.80 21.92
N PRO A 82 -3.95 1.57 21.87
CA PRO A 82 -4.60 0.57 22.71
C PRO A 82 -3.97 -0.83 22.68
N ASP A 83 -3.41 -1.25 21.54
CA ASP A 83 -2.84 -2.59 21.34
C ASP A 83 -1.45 -2.58 20.68
N THR A 84 -0.86 -1.40 20.44
CA THR A 84 0.43 -1.25 19.72
C THR A 84 1.30 -0.16 20.32
N ILE A 85 2.61 -0.36 20.35
CA ILE A 85 3.62 0.66 20.61
C ILE A 85 4.24 1.07 19.27
N LEU A 86 4.27 2.37 19.02
CA LEU A 86 4.89 2.97 17.85
C LEU A 86 6.23 3.57 18.28
N ILE A 87 7.33 3.00 17.80
CA ILE A 87 8.67 3.55 17.93
C ILE A 87 8.77 4.73 16.98
N ARG A 88 9.28 5.85 17.47
CA ARG A 88 9.60 7.04 16.68
C ARG A 88 11.10 7.07 16.37
N PRO A 89 11.54 6.66 15.17
CA PRO A 89 12.97 6.60 14.87
C PRO A 89 13.61 7.97 14.68
N ASP A 90 14.91 8.06 14.93
CA ASP A 90 15.75 9.14 14.43
C ASP A 90 16.42 8.65 13.13
N PRO A 91 16.17 9.28 11.96
CA PRO A 91 16.73 8.85 10.68
C PRO A 91 18.27 8.75 10.64
N ASN A 92 18.97 9.47 11.53
CA ASN A 92 20.42 9.43 11.62
C ASN A 92 20.93 8.47 12.70
N HIS A 93 20.04 7.92 13.53
CA HIS A 93 20.36 7.03 14.65
C HIS A 93 19.39 5.84 14.71
N MET A 94 19.26 5.11 13.59
CA MET A 94 18.37 3.95 13.49
C MET A 94 18.76 2.81 14.44
N GLU A 95 20.03 2.70 14.80
CA GLU A 95 20.54 1.74 15.78
C GLU A 95 19.80 1.86 17.13
N LEU A 96 19.53 3.08 17.60
CA LEU A 96 18.80 3.29 18.85
C LEU A 96 17.36 2.81 18.75
N ALA A 97 16.71 3.00 17.60
CA ALA A 97 15.35 2.53 17.37
C ALA A 97 15.27 1.00 17.38
N PHE A 98 16.28 0.31 16.84
CA PHE A 98 16.37 -1.15 16.88
C PHE A 98 16.75 -1.70 18.26
N GLU A 99 17.61 -1.01 19.01
CA GLU A 99 17.89 -1.36 20.41
C GLU A 99 16.63 -1.21 21.28
N ALA A 100 15.90 -0.10 21.12
CA ALA A 100 14.61 0.12 21.77
C ALA A 100 13.60 -0.99 21.45
N ASP A 101 13.50 -1.36 20.17
CA ASP A 101 12.67 -2.47 19.71
C ASP A 101 13.05 -3.80 20.39
N PHE A 102 14.33 -4.17 20.36
CA PHE A 102 14.83 -5.38 21.01
C PHE A 102 14.48 -5.41 22.50
N LYS A 103 14.60 -4.27 23.18
CA LYS A 103 14.23 -4.14 24.60
C LYS A 103 12.73 -4.25 24.85
N LEU A 104 11.89 -3.74 23.95
CA LEU A 104 10.44 -3.91 24.07
C LEU A 104 10.01 -5.37 23.86
N GLN A 105 10.71 -6.12 23.01
CA GLN A 105 10.44 -7.53 22.76
C GLN A 105 10.72 -8.45 23.97
N GLU A 106 11.44 -7.99 25.00
CA GLU A 106 11.67 -8.76 26.23
C GLU A 106 10.37 -9.07 26.99
N PHE A 107 9.30 -8.30 26.79
CA PHE A 107 8.02 -8.48 27.48
C PHE A 107 6.77 -8.25 26.60
N LEU A 108 6.95 -7.82 25.35
CA LEU A 108 5.87 -7.65 24.38
C LEU A 108 6.11 -8.50 23.12
N SER A 109 5.03 -9.03 22.57
CA SER A 109 5.04 -9.63 21.24
C SER A 109 5.51 -8.62 20.19
N LYS A 110 6.38 -9.05 19.27
CA LYS A 110 6.91 -8.20 18.19
C LYS A 110 5.78 -7.64 17.30
N ARG A 111 4.64 -8.34 17.20
CA ARG A 111 3.46 -7.89 16.43
C ARG A 111 2.86 -6.58 16.96
N ARG A 112 3.09 -6.27 18.23
CA ARG A 112 2.58 -5.06 18.90
C ARG A 112 3.57 -3.90 18.85
N ILE A 113 4.67 -4.01 18.11
CA ILE A 113 5.71 -2.97 18.05
C ILE A 113 5.91 -2.58 16.58
N ARG A 114 5.65 -1.32 16.25
CA ARG A 114 5.77 -0.78 14.88
C ARG A 114 6.65 0.46 14.83
N PHE A 115 7.06 0.86 13.63
CA PHE A 115 7.88 2.05 13.39
C PHE A 115 7.09 3.17 12.71
N LEU A 116 7.33 4.41 13.16
CA LEU A 116 6.91 5.66 12.53
C LEU A 116 7.97 6.18 11.55
N PHE A 117 7.72 7.37 10.98
CA PHE A 117 8.63 8.05 10.05
C PHE A 117 8.96 7.33 8.75
N VAL A 118 8.04 6.50 8.27
CA VAL A 118 8.23 5.74 7.04
C VAL A 118 8.23 6.60 5.77
N TRP A 119 8.00 7.91 5.88
CA TRP A 119 8.25 8.88 4.80
C TRP A 119 9.74 9.23 4.65
N ASP A 120 10.56 9.05 5.68
CA ASP A 120 12.01 9.22 5.58
C ASP A 120 12.66 8.00 4.89
N GLU A 121 13.49 8.26 3.87
CA GLU A 121 14.12 7.19 3.10
C GLU A 121 15.11 6.37 3.94
N LYS A 122 15.86 6.99 4.86
CA LYS A 122 16.82 6.27 5.70
C LYS A 122 16.10 5.29 6.63
N VAL A 123 14.99 5.73 7.24
CA VAL A 123 14.15 4.88 8.10
C VAL A 123 13.58 3.71 7.30
N ARG A 124 13.02 3.97 6.11
CA ARG A 124 12.50 2.90 5.24
C ARG A 124 13.58 1.88 4.88
N GLN A 125 14.76 2.35 4.46
CA GLN A 125 15.83 1.46 4.03
C GLN A 125 16.34 0.61 5.18
N ALA A 126 16.52 1.19 6.36
CA ALA A 126 16.95 0.44 7.54
C ALA A 126 15.95 -0.66 7.92
N ILE A 127 14.65 -0.39 7.87
CA ILE A 127 13.60 -1.41 8.14
C ILE A 127 13.58 -2.48 7.04
N LYS A 128 13.70 -2.08 5.77
CA LYS A 128 13.73 -3.00 4.63
C LYS A 128 14.89 -3.98 4.70
N GLN A 129 16.07 -3.50 5.07
CA GLN A 129 17.29 -4.30 5.20
C GLN A 129 17.16 -5.41 6.24
N ARG A 130 16.22 -5.30 7.18
CA ARG A 130 15.91 -6.35 8.17
C ARG A 130 14.77 -7.28 7.73
N GLY A 131 14.18 -7.07 6.54
CA GLY A 131 13.00 -7.82 6.11
C GLY A 131 11.71 -7.45 6.87
N GLU A 132 11.67 -6.26 7.48
CA GLU A 132 10.63 -5.86 8.44
C GLU A 132 9.61 -4.86 7.85
N CYS A 133 9.38 -4.84 6.53
CA CYS A 133 8.36 -3.96 5.91
C CYS A 133 6.97 -4.08 6.55
N TRP A 134 6.64 -5.23 7.14
CA TRP A 134 5.38 -5.48 7.85
C TRP A 134 5.22 -4.68 9.15
N ARG A 135 6.32 -4.13 9.68
CA ARG A 135 6.35 -3.31 10.90
C ARG A 135 6.22 -1.82 10.66
N ILE A 136 6.16 -1.43 9.39
CA ILE A 136 5.79 -0.09 8.99
C ILE A 136 4.32 0.11 9.34
N SER A 137 4.00 1.16 10.11
CA SER A 137 2.62 1.47 10.45
C SER A 137 1.78 1.63 9.17
N ALA A 138 0.74 0.82 9.03
CA ALA A 138 -0.13 0.86 7.87
C ALA A 138 -0.95 2.15 7.87
N PHE A 139 -1.03 2.81 6.72
CA PHE A 139 -1.96 3.92 6.53
C PHE A 139 -3.40 3.44 6.65
N PRO A 140 -4.30 4.22 7.28
CA PRO A 140 -5.73 3.93 7.29
C PRO A 140 -6.29 3.92 5.86
N ARG A 141 -7.04 2.87 5.53
CA ARG A 141 -7.50 2.50 4.18
C ARG A 141 -9.01 2.68 4.00
N THR A 142 -9.76 2.54 5.08
CA THR A 142 -11.22 2.68 5.09
C THR A 142 -11.66 3.98 5.74
N ARG A 143 -12.91 4.40 5.45
CA ARG A 143 -13.54 5.51 6.17
C ARG A 143 -13.52 5.29 7.69
N ALA A 144 -13.82 4.07 8.14
CA ALA A 144 -13.82 3.73 9.56
C ALA A 144 -12.43 3.85 10.19
N GLU A 145 -11.39 3.44 9.48
CA GLU A 145 -9.99 3.58 9.94
C GLU A 145 -9.54 5.04 9.96
N LEU A 146 -9.97 5.87 8.99
CA LEU A 146 -9.69 7.31 8.98
C LEU A 146 -10.40 8.02 10.13
N GLU A 147 -11.66 7.69 10.38
CA GLU A 147 -12.43 8.22 11.53
C GLU A 147 -11.79 7.80 12.85
N LYS A 148 -11.36 6.53 12.95
CA LYS A 148 -10.60 6.02 14.10
C LYS A 148 -9.28 6.77 14.31
N LEU A 149 -8.47 6.94 13.27
CA LEU A 149 -7.20 7.70 13.33
C LEU A 149 -7.41 9.09 13.92
N ILE A 150 -8.36 9.85 13.38
CA ILE A 150 -8.62 11.24 13.80
C ILE A 150 -9.12 11.28 15.24
N THR A 151 -9.96 10.32 15.62
CA THR A 151 -10.50 10.21 16.98
C THR A 151 -9.40 9.90 18.00
N GLU A 152 -8.51 8.96 17.68
CA GLU A 152 -7.41 8.52 18.55
C GLU A 152 -6.29 9.56 18.63
N ALA A 153 -6.09 10.37 17.58
CA ALA A 153 -5.14 11.47 17.56
C ALA A 153 -5.49 12.60 18.55
N LYS A 154 -6.71 12.65 19.08
CA LYS A 154 -7.12 13.69 20.04
C LYS A 154 -6.47 13.46 21.40
N VAL A 155 -5.60 14.40 21.82
CA VAL A 155 -4.77 14.32 23.02
C VAL A 155 -4.82 15.60 23.87
N ALA A 156 -4.40 15.46 25.13
CA ALA A 156 -4.15 16.56 26.05
C ALA A 156 -2.63 16.74 26.28
N ILE A 157 -2.22 17.94 26.73
CA ILE A 157 -0.89 18.17 27.31
C ILE A 157 -1.00 18.13 28.84
N GLY A 158 -1.74 19.07 29.44
CA GLY A 158 -2.06 19.11 30.86
C GLY A 158 -3.55 19.32 31.16
N GLY A 159 -4.29 20.02 30.28
CA GLY A 159 -5.73 20.27 30.43
C GLY A 159 -6.65 19.31 29.67
N ASN A 160 -7.80 19.81 29.21
CA ASN A 160 -8.71 19.10 28.32
C ASN A 160 -8.03 18.68 26.99
N PRO A 161 -8.49 17.59 26.35
CA PRO A 161 -7.90 17.09 25.11
C PRO A 161 -8.35 17.92 23.90
N ILE A 162 -7.69 19.05 23.65
CA ILE A 162 -8.04 20.00 22.57
C ILE A 162 -7.13 19.91 21.34
N TYR A 163 -6.17 18.98 21.33
CA TYR A 163 -5.15 18.89 20.30
C TYR A 163 -5.30 17.62 19.48
N TYR A 164 -5.05 17.70 18.18
CA TYR A 164 -4.87 16.55 17.30
C TYR A 164 -3.39 16.32 17.06
N TYR A 165 -2.88 15.16 17.47
CA TYR A 165 -1.46 14.85 17.46
C TYR A 165 -1.00 14.20 16.16
N ASN A 166 -0.10 14.87 15.46
CA ASN A 166 0.61 14.29 14.32
C ASN A 166 1.81 13.47 14.84
N HIS A 167 1.68 12.14 14.77
CA HIS A 167 2.73 11.18 15.16
C HIS A 167 3.98 11.25 14.29
N ALA A 168 3.86 11.74 13.05
CA ALA A 168 4.99 12.06 12.21
C ALA A 168 5.74 13.25 12.80
N THR A 169 5.26 14.47 12.62
CA THR A 169 6.05 15.65 12.96
C THR A 169 6.27 15.79 14.47
N GLY A 170 5.42 15.18 15.28
CA GLY A 170 5.34 15.39 16.72
C GLY A 170 4.62 16.69 17.09
N THR A 171 3.92 17.30 16.13
CA THR A 171 3.17 18.55 16.29
C THR A 171 1.75 18.27 16.79
N ARG A 172 1.28 19.11 17.72
CA ARG A 172 -0.12 19.12 18.21
C ARG A 172 -0.89 20.22 17.50
N TYR A 173 -1.84 19.85 16.65
CA TYR A 173 -2.70 20.80 15.96
C TYR A 173 -3.89 21.21 16.82
N VAL A 174 -4.11 22.51 16.96
CA VAL A 174 -5.36 23.07 17.51
C VAL A 174 -6.28 23.40 16.35
N THR A 175 -7.52 22.92 16.37
CA THR A 175 -8.56 23.33 15.41
C THR A 175 -9.32 24.55 15.91
N TYR A 176 -9.95 25.29 14.99
CA TYR A 176 -10.77 26.43 15.37
C TYR A 176 -11.93 26.02 16.28
N GLN A 177 -12.59 24.88 16.03
CA GLN A 177 -13.70 24.41 16.86
C GLN A 177 -13.25 24.14 18.30
N GLU A 178 -12.16 23.40 18.50
CA GLU A 178 -11.66 23.10 19.84
C GLU A 178 -11.20 24.37 20.57
N PHE A 179 -10.55 25.30 19.86
CA PHE A 179 -10.17 26.58 20.43
C PHE A 179 -11.40 27.42 20.83
N ALA A 180 -12.40 27.52 19.96
CA ALA A 180 -13.63 28.28 20.22
C ALA A 180 -14.45 27.68 21.37
N GLY A 181 -14.39 26.37 21.56
CA GLY A 181 -15.04 25.65 22.67
C GLY A 181 -14.48 26.02 24.05
N LEU A 182 -13.28 26.59 24.14
CA LEU A 182 -12.69 27.04 25.40
C LEU A 182 -13.51 28.16 26.08
N GLU A 183 -14.37 28.86 25.33
CA GLU A 183 -15.25 29.92 25.87
C GLU A 183 -16.21 29.41 26.95
N HIS A 184 -16.51 28.10 26.95
CA HIS A 184 -17.39 27.47 27.92
C HIS A 184 -16.70 27.09 29.23
N LEU A 185 -15.38 27.26 29.32
CA LEU A 185 -14.62 26.96 30.53
C LEU A 185 -14.72 28.10 31.56
N PRO A 186 -14.63 27.78 32.87
CA PRO A 186 -14.44 28.79 33.90
C PRO A 186 -13.17 29.63 33.64
N PRO A 187 -13.14 30.93 34.01
CA PRO A 187 -12.01 31.83 33.71
C PRO A 187 -10.63 31.28 34.12
N GLN A 188 -10.53 30.65 35.30
CA GLN A 188 -9.27 30.02 35.75
C GLN A 188 -8.83 28.88 34.83
N ALA A 189 -9.75 28.04 34.36
CA ALA A 189 -9.44 26.94 33.45
C ALA A 189 -9.08 27.44 32.04
N LEU A 190 -9.75 28.49 31.57
CA LEU A 190 -9.41 29.18 30.33
C LEU A 190 -7.99 29.76 30.37
N ALA A 191 -7.63 30.45 31.45
CA ALA A 191 -6.28 31.00 31.65
C ALA A 191 -5.21 29.91 31.60
N VAL A 192 -5.46 28.75 32.22
CA VAL A 192 -4.54 27.60 32.19
C VAL A 192 -4.35 27.10 30.75
N HIS A 193 -5.43 26.95 29.98
CA HIS A 193 -5.35 26.49 28.59
C HIS A 193 -4.63 27.49 27.67
N LEU A 194 -4.93 28.78 27.78
CA LEU A 194 -4.26 29.80 26.98
C LEU A 194 -2.77 29.89 27.34
N GLN A 195 -2.42 29.75 28.62
CA GLN A 195 -1.03 29.70 29.03
C GLN A 195 -0.31 28.45 28.51
N GLU A 196 -0.99 27.29 28.48
CA GLU A 196 -0.46 26.05 27.91
C GLU A 196 -0.15 26.24 26.42
N ILE A 197 -1.11 26.74 25.63
CA ILE A 197 -0.91 27.03 24.19
C ILE A 197 0.26 27.99 24.00
N ALA A 198 0.27 29.11 24.73
CA ALA A 198 1.35 30.12 24.64
C ALA A 198 2.73 29.53 24.96
N SER A 199 2.80 28.65 25.96
CA SER A 199 4.06 28.04 26.40
C SER A 199 4.63 27.07 25.37
N HIS A 200 3.78 26.46 24.53
CA HIS A 200 4.18 25.41 23.57
C HIS A 200 4.20 25.87 22.11
N ALA A 201 3.42 26.88 21.70
CA ALA A 201 3.25 27.28 20.30
C ALA A 201 4.51 27.86 19.63
N LEU A 202 5.50 28.31 20.42
CA LEU A 202 6.79 28.78 19.91
C LEU A 202 7.93 27.77 20.10
N ARG A 203 7.69 26.67 20.81
CA ARG A 203 8.71 25.65 21.05
C ARG A 203 8.83 24.73 19.85
N ARG A 204 10.05 24.28 19.59
CA ARG A 204 10.33 23.23 18.62
C ARG A 204 10.64 21.93 19.35
N ASN A 205 10.13 20.83 18.80
CA ASN A 205 10.46 19.49 19.24
C ASN A 205 11.84 19.06 18.71
N ARG A 206 12.29 17.86 19.10
CA ARG A 206 13.62 17.33 18.75
C ARG A 206 13.93 17.29 17.24
N LEU A 207 12.90 17.25 16.38
CA LEU A 207 13.07 17.25 14.92
C LEU A 207 12.98 18.65 14.30
N GLY A 208 12.91 19.69 15.13
CA GLY A 208 12.77 21.07 14.66
C GLY A 208 11.35 21.45 14.26
N ASN A 209 10.33 20.59 14.43
CA ASN A 209 8.92 20.94 14.18
C ASN A 209 8.32 21.69 15.37
N LEU A 210 7.27 22.49 15.17
CA LEU A 210 6.56 23.14 16.28
C LEU A 210 5.91 22.10 17.22
N GLU A 211 5.95 22.34 18.53
CA GLU A 211 5.26 21.51 19.52
C GLU A 211 3.73 21.64 19.44
N VAL A 212 3.24 22.87 19.21
CA VAL A 212 1.83 23.19 18.96
C VAL A 212 1.73 24.08 17.72
N ASP A 213 0.80 23.77 16.83
CA ASP A 213 0.51 24.53 15.61
C ASP A 213 -1.01 24.60 15.36
N PHE A 214 -1.45 25.40 14.40
CA PHE A 214 -2.87 25.68 14.14
C PHE A 214 -3.33 25.06 12.82
N PHE A 215 -4.44 24.32 12.87
CA PHE A 215 -4.91 23.55 11.73
C PHE A 215 -5.52 24.45 10.63
N CYS A 216 -5.07 24.25 9.38
CA CYS A 216 -5.61 24.93 8.19
C CYS A 216 -5.69 26.46 8.30
N THR A 217 -4.71 27.08 8.94
CA THR A 217 -4.60 28.54 9.04
C THR A 217 -3.80 29.15 7.90
N ALA A 218 -4.22 30.35 7.47
CA ALA A 218 -3.37 31.25 6.71
C ALA A 218 -2.19 31.75 7.58
N PRO A 219 -1.07 32.21 6.98
CA PRO A 219 0.09 32.75 7.71
C PRO A 219 -0.20 33.95 8.62
N THR A 220 -1.39 34.53 8.53
CA THR A 220 -1.85 35.65 9.35
C THR A 220 -2.17 35.30 10.79
N PHE A 221 -2.15 34.02 11.17
CA PHE A 221 -2.35 33.55 12.54
C PHE A 221 -1.36 32.43 12.89
N SER A 222 -0.65 32.56 14.01
CA SER A 222 0.41 31.65 14.44
C SER A 222 0.67 31.69 15.94
N GLY A 223 1.65 30.92 16.43
CA GLY A 223 2.10 30.98 17.83
C GLY A 223 2.59 32.35 18.29
N LEU A 224 3.00 33.24 17.36
CA LEU A 224 3.42 34.60 17.69
C LEU A 224 2.29 35.44 18.28
N ASP A 225 1.04 35.11 17.97
CA ASP A 225 -0.14 35.82 18.50
C ASP A 225 -0.33 35.65 20.01
N PHE A 226 0.36 34.67 20.59
CA PHE A 226 0.35 34.34 22.01
C PHE A 226 1.64 34.81 22.73
N ALA A 227 2.63 35.31 21.98
CA ALA A 227 3.94 35.63 22.52
C ALA A 227 3.88 36.78 23.53
N GLY A 228 4.60 36.62 24.65
CA GLY A 228 4.78 37.68 25.65
C GLY A 228 3.57 37.94 26.56
N ILE A 229 2.55 37.09 26.54
CA ILE A 229 1.36 37.22 27.39
C ILE A 229 1.41 36.17 28.50
N ASP A 230 1.31 36.61 29.76
CA ASP A 230 1.00 35.73 30.89
C ASP A 230 -0.51 35.72 31.13
N PHE A 231 -1.17 34.69 30.62
CA PHE A 231 -2.62 34.55 30.72
C PHE A 231 -3.10 34.27 32.15
N LYS A 232 -2.22 33.81 33.05
CA LYS A 232 -2.57 33.53 34.45
C LYS A 232 -2.62 34.79 35.30
N SER A 233 -1.95 35.87 34.89
CA SER A 233 -1.93 37.15 35.61
C SER A 233 -3.02 38.14 35.18
N LEU A 234 -3.77 37.84 34.10
CA LEU A 234 -4.81 38.73 33.59
C LEU A 234 -6.06 38.74 34.49
N SER A 235 -6.72 39.89 34.59
CA SER A 235 -8.05 39.96 35.19
C SER A 235 -9.08 39.23 34.32
N LYS A 236 -10.23 38.89 34.89
CA LYS A 236 -11.30 38.16 34.19
C LYS A 236 -11.73 38.85 32.88
N ASP A 237 -11.91 40.16 32.90
CA ASP A 237 -12.40 40.91 31.74
C ASP A 237 -11.32 41.04 30.66
N GLU A 238 -10.06 41.26 31.07
CA GLU A 238 -8.91 41.29 30.15
C GLU A 238 -8.69 39.94 29.48
N LEU A 239 -8.75 38.84 30.24
CA LEU A 239 -8.62 37.48 29.73
C LEU A 239 -9.69 37.17 28.67
N MET A 240 -10.95 37.49 28.96
CA MET A 240 -12.06 37.24 28.03
C MET A 240 -11.96 38.12 26.77
N ASN A 241 -11.58 39.37 26.91
CA ASN A 241 -11.37 40.26 25.76
C ASN A 241 -10.22 39.76 24.88
N LYS A 242 -9.11 39.33 25.48
CA LYS A 242 -7.96 38.81 24.73
C LYS A 242 -8.29 37.49 24.04
N TYR A 243 -9.02 36.61 24.72
CA TYR A 243 -9.51 35.37 24.14
C TYR A 243 -10.43 35.62 22.93
N ARG A 244 -11.39 36.54 23.04
CA ARG A 244 -12.29 36.88 21.92
C ARG A 244 -11.55 37.44 20.71
N ASP A 245 -10.57 38.32 20.94
CA ASP A 245 -9.68 38.82 19.89
C ASP A 245 -8.92 37.68 19.18
N LEU A 246 -8.28 36.80 19.94
CA LEU A 246 -7.57 35.63 19.38
C LEU A 246 -8.52 34.72 18.60
N LYS A 247 -9.72 34.46 19.13
CA LYS A 247 -10.75 33.63 18.50
C LYS A 247 -11.20 34.21 17.16
N GLU A 248 -11.47 35.51 17.06
CA GLU A 248 -11.88 36.13 15.80
C GLU A 248 -10.73 36.15 14.77
N ARG A 249 -9.49 36.38 15.21
CA ARG A 249 -8.33 36.30 14.31
C ARG A 249 -8.08 34.89 13.79
N PHE A 250 -8.23 33.88 14.65
CA PHE A 250 -8.14 32.48 14.23
C PHE A 250 -9.26 32.13 13.25
N LYS A 251 -10.51 32.53 13.54
CA LYS A 251 -11.66 32.34 12.63
C LYS A 251 -11.42 32.94 11.25
N ALA A 252 -10.86 34.16 11.20
CA ALA A 252 -10.56 34.87 9.95
C ALA A 252 -9.45 34.17 9.14
N ALA A 253 -8.50 33.51 9.82
CA ALA A 253 -7.40 32.79 9.19
C ALA A 253 -7.77 31.39 8.68
N VAL A 254 -8.92 30.83 9.08
CA VAL A 254 -9.38 29.49 8.68
C VAL A 254 -10.54 29.57 7.70
N ASP A 255 -10.43 28.86 6.58
CA ASP A 255 -11.51 28.74 5.59
C ASP A 255 -12.81 28.20 6.23
N PRO A 256 -14.00 28.74 5.88
CA PRO A 256 -15.27 28.31 6.46
C PRO A 256 -15.48 26.79 6.52
N GLY A 257 -15.02 26.03 5.51
CA GLY A 257 -15.17 24.58 5.43
C GLY A 257 -14.34 23.80 6.47
N TYR A 258 -13.37 24.43 7.15
CA TYR A 258 -12.53 23.78 8.17
C TYR A 258 -12.77 24.31 9.59
N ARG A 259 -13.79 25.13 9.80
CA ARG A 259 -14.13 25.69 11.12
C ARG A 259 -14.89 24.72 12.02
N THR A 260 -15.43 23.64 11.46
CA THR A 260 -16.17 22.62 12.18
C THR A 260 -15.46 21.28 12.03
N ASP A 261 -15.23 20.60 13.14
CA ASP A 261 -14.60 19.29 13.21
C ASP A 261 -15.65 18.21 12.94
N ASP A 262 -16.03 18.03 11.67
CA ASP A 262 -17.01 17.02 11.25
C ASP A 262 -16.34 15.81 10.58
N LEU A 263 -16.34 14.67 11.28
CA LEU A 263 -15.84 13.39 10.75
C LEU A 263 -16.65 12.88 9.55
N LYS A 264 -17.90 13.31 9.40
CA LYS A 264 -18.76 12.92 8.27
C LYS A 264 -18.50 13.73 7.02
N ASP A 265 -17.90 14.92 7.14
CA ASP A 265 -17.47 15.74 6.01
C ASP A 265 -16.22 15.10 5.37
N ASP A 266 -16.33 14.73 4.10
CA ASP A 266 -15.25 14.08 3.36
C ASP A 266 -14.04 14.99 3.13
N LEU A 267 -14.26 16.30 2.88
CA LEU A 267 -13.17 17.25 2.66
C LEU A 267 -12.41 17.51 3.96
N TRP A 268 -13.13 17.72 5.07
CA TRP A 268 -12.51 17.91 6.38
C TRP A 268 -11.74 16.66 6.81
N ARG A 269 -12.38 15.48 6.74
CA ARG A 269 -11.76 14.19 7.14
C ARG A 269 -10.48 13.92 6.36
N GLN A 270 -10.50 14.10 5.04
CA GLN A 270 -9.31 13.90 4.21
C GLN A 270 -8.20 14.90 4.54
N LYS A 271 -8.55 16.17 4.76
CA LYS A 271 -7.57 17.22 5.08
C LYS A 271 -6.93 17.01 6.45
N MET A 272 -7.74 16.67 7.46
CA MET A 272 -7.24 16.37 8.81
C MET A 272 -6.39 15.09 8.81
N ALA A 273 -6.88 14.01 8.19
CA ALA A 273 -6.08 12.79 8.06
C ALA A 273 -4.75 13.06 7.35
N LYS A 274 -4.75 13.86 6.27
CA LYS A 274 -3.52 14.29 5.62
C LYS A 274 -2.62 15.04 6.59
N ALA A 275 -3.12 16.04 7.33
CA ALA A 275 -2.31 16.80 8.28
C ALA A 275 -1.74 15.93 9.42
N LEU A 276 -2.41 14.84 9.79
CA LEU A 276 -1.94 13.88 10.78
C LEU A 276 -0.93 12.87 10.24
N LEU A 277 -0.92 12.66 8.92
CA LEU A 277 -0.13 11.63 8.22
C LEU A 277 1.01 12.19 7.36
N SER A 278 1.06 13.50 7.11
CA SER A 278 2.10 14.11 6.26
C SER A 278 3.19 14.79 7.06
N ASP A 279 4.36 14.88 6.43
CA ASP A 279 5.46 15.72 6.88
C ASP A 279 5.21 17.20 6.52
N GLN A 280 6.15 18.09 6.84
CA GLN A 280 6.04 19.53 6.53
C GLN A 280 5.88 19.83 5.02
N SER A 281 6.25 18.90 4.12
CA SER A 281 6.14 19.07 2.68
C SER A 281 4.74 18.75 2.14
N GLY A 282 3.88 18.13 2.95
CA GLY A 282 2.51 17.75 2.55
C GLY A 282 2.47 16.63 1.51
N THR A 283 3.58 15.91 1.33
CA THR A 283 3.75 14.91 0.28
C THR A 283 3.48 13.50 0.82
N VAL A 284 2.30 12.94 0.53
CA VAL A 284 2.01 11.52 0.77
C VAL A 284 2.74 10.73 -0.33
N THR A 285 4.02 10.40 -0.11
CA THR A 285 4.93 9.89 -1.17
C THR A 285 5.43 8.48 -0.92
N GLU A 286 4.60 7.59 -0.37
CA GLU A 286 5.12 6.27 -0.05
C GLU A 286 5.42 5.40 -1.27
N GLU A 287 4.69 5.51 -2.38
CA GLU A 287 4.84 4.56 -3.51
C GLU A 287 5.43 5.11 -4.79
N VAL A 288 5.22 6.41 -5.06
CA VAL A 288 5.97 7.12 -6.10
C VAL A 288 7.48 6.99 -5.87
N LEU A 289 7.92 6.89 -4.59
CA LEU A 289 9.32 6.68 -4.21
C LEU A 289 9.75 5.20 -4.16
N ARG A 290 8.81 4.24 -4.08
CA ARG A 290 9.13 2.79 -4.03
C ARG A 290 9.20 2.14 -5.42
N GLY A 291 8.88 2.88 -6.49
CA GLY A 291 8.87 2.36 -7.86
C GLY A 291 7.74 1.35 -8.13
N LEU A 292 6.82 1.19 -7.19
CA LEU A 292 5.54 0.50 -7.37
C LEU A 292 4.52 1.53 -7.84
N SER A 293 3.64 1.13 -8.76
CA SER A 293 2.55 1.98 -9.21
C SER A 293 1.59 2.29 -8.04
N PRO A 294 1.01 3.50 -7.96
CA PRO A 294 0.06 3.93 -6.90
C PRO A 294 -1.19 3.05 -6.74
N GLU A 295 -1.34 2.00 -7.53
CA GLU A 295 -2.45 1.06 -7.48
C GLU A 295 -2.24 -0.11 -6.52
N PHE A 296 -0.99 -0.34 -6.13
CA PHE A 296 -0.66 -1.21 -5.00
C PHE A 296 -0.78 -0.47 -3.66
N PHE A 297 -0.91 0.85 -3.72
CA PHE A 297 -1.14 1.76 -2.61
C PHE A 297 -2.35 1.28 -1.84
N LEU A 298 -2.11 0.93 -0.58
CA LEU A 298 -3.12 0.47 0.39
C LEU A 298 -3.62 -0.97 0.17
N GLN A 299 -3.17 -1.68 -0.87
CA GLN A 299 -3.61 -3.06 -1.14
C GLN A 299 -2.61 -4.12 -0.67
N ILE A 300 -1.37 -3.73 -0.39
CA ILE A 300 -0.35 -4.64 0.11
C ILE A 300 -0.43 -4.73 1.64
N GLU A 301 -0.58 -5.94 2.14
CA GLU A 301 -0.25 -6.32 3.52
C GLU A 301 1.13 -6.95 3.51
N TRP A 302 2.11 -6.21 4.02
CA TRP A 302 3.47 -6.73 4.17
C TRP A 302 3.49 -7.81 5.25
N LEU A 303 4.24 -8.87 4.98
CA LEU A 303 4.39 -10.04 5.82
C LEU A 303 5.84 -10.13 6.33
N PRO A 304 6.09 -10.89 7.41
CA PRO A 304 7.43 -11.11 7.94
C PRO A 304 8.39 -11.68 6.89
N GLY A 305 9.51 -10.98 6.70
CA GLY A 305 10.57 -11.32 5.76
C GLY A 305 11.81 -11.87 6.45
N GLY A 306 12.98 -11.51 5.92
CA GLY A 306 14.27 -11.83 6.52
C GLY A 306 15.46 -11.22 5.78
N TYR A 307 16.66 -11.46 6.30
CA TYR A 307 17.92 -10.92 5.80
C TYR A 307 19.07 -11.91 6.00
N ILE A 308 20.20 -11.71 5.32
CA ILE A 308 21.41 -12.53 5.54
C ILE A 308 22.40 -11.76 6.41
N GLU A 309 22.81 -12.38 7.51
CA GLU A 309 23.86 -11.92 8.42
C GLU A 309 24.94 -13.00 8.53
N GLU A 310 26.20 -12.63 8.31
CA GLU A 310 27.36 -13.54 8.38
C GLU A 310 27.25 -14.88 7.60
N GLY A 311 26.39 -14.93 6.56
CA GLY A 311 26.17 -16.13 5.73
C GLY A 311 25.01 -17.02 6.20
N GLU A 312 24.34 -16.66 7.28
CA GLU A 312 23.09 -17.26 7.74
C GLU A 312 21.89 -16.40 7.33
N PHE A 313 20.80 -17.03 6.87
CA PHE A 313 19.55 -16.33 6.61
C PHE A 313 18.72 -16.25 7.89
N MET A 314 18.54 -15.03 8.40
CA MET A 314 17.76 -14.70 9.57
C MET A 314 16.31 -14.45 9.15
N PHE A 315 15.42 -15.39 9.48
CA PHE A 315 13.99 -15.14 9.43
C PHE A 315 13.57 -14.18 10.54
N ASP A 316 12.48 -13.47 10.33
CA ASP A 316 11.88 -12.65 11.39
C ASP A 316 11.49 -13.53 12.61
N SER A 317 11.94 -13.13 13.81
CA SER A 317 11.68 -13.83 15.07
C SER A 317 10.20 -14.04 15.40
N ILE A 318 9.28 -13.31 14.77
CA ILE A 318 7.84 -13.53 14.91
C ILE A 318 7.42 -14.94 14.44
N PHE A 319 8.17 -15.59 13.54
CA PHE A 319 7.94 -16.98 13.15
C PHE A 319 8.13 -17.94 14.33
N ASP A 320 9.10 -17.69 15.21
CA ASP A 320 9.32 -18.50 16.42
C ASP A 320 8.17 -18.30 17.42
N GLU A 321 7.70 -17.07 17.57
CA GLU A 321 6.52 -16.76 18.40
C GLU A 321 5.26 -17.47 17.87
N ALA A 322 5.05 -17.47 16.55
CA ALA A 322 3.93 -18.16 15.92
C ALA A 322 4.04 -19.68 16.06
N ALA A 323 5.25 -20.25 16.03
CA ALA A 323 5.47 -21.67 16.28
C ALA A 323 5.17 -22.07 17.73
N ALA A 324 5.53 -21.20 18.69
CA ALA A 324 5.21 -21.38 20.11
C ALA A 324 3.70 -21.21 20.42
N ASN A 325 2.98 -20.46 19.60
CA ASN A 325 1.55 -20.14 19.78
C ASN A 325 0.68 -20.63 18.60
N PRO A 326 0.55 -21.95 18.38
CA PRO A 326 -0.13 -22.50 17.20
C PRO A 326 -1.64 -22.22 17.17
N ASN A 327 -2.24 -21.91 18.32
CA ASN A 327 -3.68 -21.62 18.46
C ASN A 327 -4.02 -20.14 18.27
N ASP A 328 -3.04 -19.26 18.06
CA ASP A 328 -3.26 -17.83 17.84
C ASP A 328 -3.50 -17.55 16.34
N PRO A 329 -4.76 -17.32 15.91
CA PRO A 329 -5.08 -17.19 14.49
C PRO A 329 -4.47 -15.94 13.85
N GLU A 330 -4.22 -14.89 14.63
CA GLU A 330 -3.63 -13.65 14.13
C GLU A 330 -2.15 -13.88 13.78
N LEU A 331 -1.40 -14.56 14.66
CA LEU A 331 -0.02 -14.97 14.38
C LEU A 331 0.08 -15.92 13.20
N GLN A 332 -0.82 -16.91 13.11
CA GLN A 332 -0.81 -17.83 11.96
C GLN A 332 -1.15 -17.13 10.64
N SER A 333 -2.00 -16.08 10.67
CA SER A 333 -2.29 -15.27 9.48
C SER A 333 -1.11 -14.38 9.09
N LEU A 334 -0.44 -13.77 10.06
CA LEU A 334 0.74 -12.91 9.83
C LEU A 334 1.92 -13.74 9.29
N CYS A 335 2.16 -14.92 9.87
CA CYS A 335 3.21 -15.85 9.47
C CYS A 335 2.75 -16.77 8.33
N ASP A 336 2.32 -16.19 7.20
CA ASP A 336 1.81 -16.94 6.04
C ASP A 336 2.86 -17.97 5.54
N LYS A 337 2.49 -19.25 5.57
CA LYS A 337 3.35 -20.36 5.13
C LYS A 337 3.73 -20.28 3.66
N LEU A 338 2.90 -19.66 2.82
CA LEU A 338 3.25 -19.42 1.42
C LEU A 338 4.38 -18.40 1.31
N ALA A 339 4.30 -17.28 2.04
CA ALA A 339 5.35 -16.26 2.06
C ALA A 339 6.69 -16.86 2.53
N HIS A 340 6.67 -17.64 3.60
CA HIS A 340 7.83 -18.39 4.08
C HIS A 340 8.42 -19.30 2.99
N GLY A 341 7.58 -20.01 2.25
CA GLY A 341 8.02 -20.86 1.14
C GLY A 341 8.58 -20.10 -0.07
N PHE A 342 8.07 -18.89 -0.36
CA PHE A 342 8.64 -18.02 -1.40
C PHE A 342 10.04 -17.55 -1.01
N ILE A 343 10.22 -17.09 0.23
CA ILE A 343 11.53 -16.68 0.78
C ILE A 343 12.54 -17.81 0.59
N PHE A 344 12.19 -19.04 0.97
CA PHE A 344 13.07 -20.18 0.82
C PHE A 344 13.43 -20.50 -0.65
N ASN A 345 12.48 -20.32 -1.58
CA ASN A 345 12.75 -20.47 -3.00
C ASN A 345 13.67 -19.37 -3.55
N PHE A 346 13.59 -18.14 -3.02
CA PHE A 346 14.50 -17.06 -3.38
C PHE A 346 15.91 -17.29 -2.85
N ILE A 347 16.05 -17.76 -1.60
CA ILE A 347 17.36 -18.12 -1.03
C ILE A 347 18.05 -19.17 -1.90
N ARG A 348 17.32 -20.20 -2.34
CA ARG A 348 17.84 -21.24 -3.25
C ARG A 348 18.23 -20.73 -4.63
N GLU A 349 17.55 -19.71 -5.14
CA GLU A 349 17.79 -19.19 -6.48
C GLU A 349 18.97 -18.22 -6.51
N TYR A 350 19.01 -17.27 -5.58
CA TYR A 350 19.98 -16.18 -5.61
C TYR A 350 21.21 -16.48 -4.77
N GLY A 351 21.07 -17.13 -3.61
CA GLY A 351 22.18 -17.47 -2.71
C GLY A 351 22.87 -16.29 -2.02
N ASP A 352 22.84 -15.09 -2.62
CA ASP A 352 23.53 -13.85 -2.19
C ASP A 352 22.57 -12.71 -1.82
N LEU A 353 21.37 -13.07 -1.32
CA LEU A 353 20.39 -12.10 -0.84
C LEU A 353 20.96 -11.27 0.31
N GLU A 354 20.79 -9.95 0.26
CA GLU A 354 20.97 -9.06 1.41
C GLU A 354 19.71 -9.10 2.28
N TYR A 355 18.54 -8.90 1.65
CA TYR A 355 17.25 -8.95 2.33
C TYR A 355 16.11 -9.35 1.38
N VAL A 356 15.00 -9.79 1.98
CA VAL A 356 13.72 -10.06 1.30
C VAL A 356 12.55 -9.54 2.14
N ASN A 357 11.65 -8.82 1.47
CA ASN A 357 10.36 -8.41 1.99
C ASN A 357 9.26 -8.99 1.11
N VAL A 358 8.24 -9.62 1.71
CA VAL A 358 7.10 -10.21 0.98
C VAL A 358 5.83 -9.52 1.42
N GLY A 359 4.94 -9.20 0.48
CA GLY A 359 3.62 -8.66 0.76
C GLY A 359 2.53 -9.41 0.01
N ARG A 360 1.38 -9.58 0.64
CA ARG A 360 0.16 -10.14 0.05
C ARG A 360 -0.72 -8.99 -0.45
N VAL A 361 -1.31 -9.15 -1.62
CA VAL A 361 -2.30 -8.19 -2.16
C VAL A 361 -3.69 -8.61 -1.69
N CYS A 362 -4.32 -7.82 -0.82
CA CYS A 362 -5.55 -8.17 -0.11
C CYS A 362 -6.81 -7.99 -0.96
N THR A 363 -6.80 -7.05 -1.90
CA THR A 363 -7.95 -6.73 -2.76
C THR A 363 -7.63 -7.01 -4.23
N SER A 364 -8.65 -7.34 -5.02
CA SER A 364 -8.47 -7.45 -6.49
C SER A 364 -8.04 -6.11 -7.07
N LEU A 365 -6.93 -6.10 -7.82
CA LEU A 365 -6.42 -4.91 -8.50
C LEU A 365 -7.28 -4.47 -9.69
N SER A 366 -8.20 -5.33 -10.16
CA SER A 366 -9.16 -5.03 -11.22
C SER A 366 -10.52 -4.70 -10.61
N ALA A 367 -11.10 -3.57 -11.01
CA ALA A 367 -12.40 -3.09 -10.54
C ALA A 367 -13.62 -3.91 -11.04
N LYS A 368 -13.46 -4.77 -12.07
CA LYS A 368 -14.57 -5.43 -12.77
C LYS A 368 -14.67 -6.94 -12.55
N ARG A 369 -13.73 -7.56 -11.82
CA ARG A 369 -13.64 -9.02 -11.67
C ARG A 369 -14.39 -9.52 -10.43
N PRO A 370 -15.47 -10.31 -10.57
CA PRO A 370 -16.07 -11.00 -9.43
C PRO A 370 -15.10 -12.03 -8.84
N GLN A 371 -14.95 -12.04 -7.51
CA GLN A 371 -14.11 -12.99 -6.75
C GLN A 371 -14.86 -14.30 -6.41
N SER A 372 -15.65 -14.86 -7.33
CA SER A 372 -16.58 -15.95 -6.96
C SER A 372 -15.93 -17.33 -6.87
N ASP A 373 -14.89 -17.66 -7.65
CA ASP A 373 -14.36 -19.04 -7.73
C ASP A 373 -12.84 -19.16 -7.90
N GLY A 374 -12.27 -20.19 -7.25
CA GLY A 374 -10.87 -20.62 -7.31
C GLY A 374 -9.89 -19.71 -6.56
N ARG A 375 -8.66 -20.18 -6.32
CA ARG A 375 -7.66 -19.43 -5.56
C ARG A 375 -7.05 -18.31 -6.40
N ARG A 376 -6.94 -17.09 -5.87
CA ARG A 376 -6.35 -15.96 -6.63
C ARG A 376 -5.36 -15.14 -5.81
N GLY A 377 -4.62 -15.82 -4.92
CA GLY A 377 -3.58 -15.18 -4.11
C GLY A 377 -2.53 -14.50 -4.99
N VAL A 378 -2.30 -13.21 -4.76
CA VAL A 378 -1.25 -12.42 -5.40
C VAL A 378 -0.32 -11.91 -4.33
N TYR A 379 0.98 -12.03 -4.59
CA TYR A 379 2.04 -11.59 -3.70
C TYR A 379 3.05 -10.75 -4.47
N ILE A 380 3.74 -9.88 -3.75
CA ILE A 380 4.89 -9.13 -4.23
C ILE A 380 6.07 -9.45 -3.32
N ALA A 381 7.25 -9.64 -3.90
CA ALA A 381 8.48 -9.72 -3.15
C ALA A 381 9.46 -8.64 -3.61
N GLU A 382 9.99 -7.86 -2.67
CA GLU A 382 11.11 -6.97 -2.89
C GLU A 382 12.38 -7.65 -2.36
N LEU A 383 13.38 -7.79 -3.22
CA LEU A 383 14.64 -8.46 -2.96
C LEU A 383 15.80 -7.51 -3.24
N LYS A 384 16.86 -7.64 -2.46
CA LYS A 384 18.15 -6.98 -2.71
C LYS A 384 19.24 -8.04 -2.70
N LEU A 385 20.09 -8.02 -3.72
CA LEU A 385 21.30 -8.85 -3.78
C LEU A 385 22.49 -8.01 -3.31
N ARG A 386 23.47 -8.65 -2.68
CA ARG A 386 24.61 -7.99 -2.04
C ARG A 386 25.44 -7.13 -3.02
N ASP A 387 25.63 -7.61 -4.25
CA ASP A 387 26.52 -6.97 -5.23
C ASP A 387 25.77 -6.20 -6.35
N THR A 388 24.45 -6.11 -6.29
CA THR A 388 23.65 -5.39 -7.30
C THR A 388 23.11 -4.09 -6.74
N GLN A 389 23.31 -2.97 -7.43
CA GLN A 389 22.69 -1.70 -7.03
C GLN A 389 21.16 -1.76 -7.11
N GLU A 390 20.63 -2.47 -8.10
CA GLU A 390 19.18 -2.58 -8.32
C GLU A 390 18.49 -3.51 -7.32
N ARG A 391 17.29 -3.08 -6.90
CA ARG A 391 16.34 -3.90 -6.15
C ARG A 391 15.46 -4.66 -7.14
N LEU A 392 15.32 -5.96 -6.93
CA LEU A 392 14.44 -6.80 -7.72
C LEU A 392 13.05 -6.78 -7.08
N VAL A 393 12.03 -6.57 -7.90
CA VAL A 393 10.63 -6.68 -7.46
C VAL A 393 9.98 -7.79 -8.27
N ARG A 394 9.53 -8.83 -7.57
CA ARG A 394 8.87 -10.01 -8.15
C ARG A 394 7.39 -9.93 -7.90
N PHE A 395 6.61 -10.20 -8.94
CA PHE A 395 5.18 -10.40 -8.86
C PHE A 395 4.90 -11.90 -8.88
N ILE A 396 4.19 -12.39 -7.87
CA ILE A 396 3.86 -13.81 -7.68
C ILE A 396 2.35 -13.98 -7.75
N ARG A 397 1.90 -14.98 -8.51
CA ARG A 397 0.49 -15.35 -8.61
C ARG A 397 0.30 -16.84 -8.39
N ILE A 398 -0.54 -17.18 -7.41
CA ILE A 398 -0.92 -18.56 -7.15
C ILE A 398 -1.79 -19.09 -8.31
N GLN A 399 -1.56 -20.35 -8.68
CA GLN A 399 -2.39 -21.06 -9.65
C GLN A 399 -3.85 -21.13 -9.18
N LYS A 400 -4.79 -20.87 -10.10
CA LYS A 400 -6.22 -20.81 -9.76
C LYS A 400 -6.80 -22.13 -9.28
N TRP A 401 -6.46 -23.20 -9.98
CA TRP A 401 -6.93 -24.55 -9.73
C TRP A 401 -5.71 -25.42 -9.41
N GLY A 402 -5.38 -25.52 -8.13
CA GLY A 402 -4.32 -26.39 -7.62
C GLY A 402 -4.89 -27.64 -6.94
N ILE A 403 -4.00 -28.40 -6.29
CA ILE A 403 -4.38 -29.63 -5.58
C ILE A 403 -5.47 -29.36 -4.54
N ARG A 404 -5.37 -28.26 -3.78
CA ARG A 404 -6.37 -27.88 -2.76
C ARG A 404 -7.76 -27.78 -3.37
N GLU A 405 -7.91 -27.01 -4.43
CA GLU A 405 -9.21 -26.75 -5.05
C GLU A 405 -9.79 -28.02 -5.67
N ARG A 406 -8.95 -28.89 -6.26
CA ARG A 406 -9.39 -30.20 -6.78
C ARG A 406 -9.86 -31.15 -5.67
N LEU A 407 -9.19 -31.16 -4.52
CA LEU A 407 -9.66 -31.92 -3.35
C LEU A 407 -11.01 -31.40 -2.85
N GLU A 408 -11.23 -30.08 -2.88
CA GLU A 408 -12.50 -29.46 -2.51
C GLU A 408 -13.65 -29.77 -3.49
N GLU A 409 -13.33 -30.15 -4.74
CA GLU A 409 -14.26 -30.71 -5.74
C GLU A 409 -14.53 -32.22 -5.51
N ASN A 410 -14.15 -32.77 -4.36
CA ASN A 410 -14.28 -34.19 -4.00
C ASN A 410 -13.43 -35.17 -4.85
N LYS A 411 -12.39 -34.71 -5.54
CA LYS A 411 -11.45 -35.61 -6.22
C LYS A 411 -10.50 -36.28 -5.23
N ASP A 412 -9.99 -37.46 -5.57
CA ASP A 412 -8.92 -38.10 -4.80
C ASP A 412 -7.57 -37.37 -5.01
N LEU A 413 -6.57 -37.69 -4.19
CA LEU A 413 -5.28 -37.01 -4.21
C LEU A 413 -4.51 -37.20 -5.53
N LEU A 414 -4.51 -38.41 -6.10
CA LEU A 414 -3.79 -38.68 -7.35
C LEU A 414 -4.42 -37.91 -8.50
N ARG A 415 -5.75 -37.96 -8.62
CA ARG A 415 -6.50 -37.22 -9.64
C ARG A 415 -6.31 -35.72 -9.47
N SER A 416 -6.29 -35.22 -8.22
CA SER A 416 -6.05 -33.81 -7.91
C SER A 416 -4.66 -33.34 -8.33
N ILE A 417 -3.63 -34.17 -8.18
CA ILE A 417 -2.28 -33.90 -8.65
C ILE A 417 -2.26 -33.84 -10.18
N ILE A 418 -2.76 -34.88 -10.86
CA ILE A 418 -2.76 -34.96 -12.33
C ILE A 418 -3.46 -33.76 -12.96
N GLU A 419 -4.68 -33.43 -12.51
CA GLU A 419 -5.42 -32.30 -13.09
C GLU A 419 -4.83 -30.92 -12.75
N SER A 420 -4.09 -30.82 -11.63
CA SER A 420 -3.36 -29.60 -11.28
C SER A 420 -2.18 -29.38 -12.24
N GLU A 421 -1.49 -30.46 -12.62
CA GLU A 421 -0.39 -30.43 -13.60
C GLU A 421 -0.91 -30.14 -15.02
N GLU A 422 -1.97 -30.80 -15.45
CA GLU A 422 -2.64 -30.51 -16.73
C GLU A 422 -3.09 -29.04 -16.82
N TYR A 423 -3.53 -28.46 -15.70
CA TYR A 423 -3.88 -27.04 -15.65
C TYR A 423 -2.65 -26.13 -15.72
N THR A 424 -1.51 -26.54 -15.15
CA THR A 424 -0.23 -25.81 -15.31
C THR A 424 0.19 -25.79 -16.78
N ASP A 425 0.17 -26.93 -17.47
CA ASP A 425 0.51 -27.05 -18.89
C ASP A 425 -0.42 -26.17 -19.74
N TYR A 426 -1.73 -26.22 -19.48
CA TYR A 426 -2.70 -25.34 -20.13
C TYR A 426 -2.36 -23.85 -19.98
N ILE A 427 -1.91 -23.40 -18.80
CA ILE A 427 -1.51 -21.99 -18.60
C ILE A 427 -0.28 -21.64 -19.45
N LEU A 428 0.71 -22.53 -19.52
CA LEU A 428 1.94 -22.31 -20.28
C LEU A 428 1.66 -22.28 -21.79
N ASP A 429 0.86 -23.22 -22.29
CA ASP A 429 0.44 -23.27 -23.69
C ASP A 429 -0.39 -22.05 -24.06
N ARG A 430 -1.32 -21.64 -23.19
CA ARG A 430 -2.10 -20.40 -23.36
C ARG A 430 -1.20 -19.19 -23.47
N ARG A 431 -0.19 -19.07 -22.60
CA ARG A 431 0.79 -17.97 -22.66
C ARG A 431 1.56 -17.98 -23.98
N LEU A 432 1.98 -19.16 -24.46
CA LEU A 432 2.67 -19.31 -25.74
C LEU A 432 1.77 -18.88 -26.90
N GLY A 433 0.52 -19.35 -26.93
CA GLY A 433 -0.48 -18.98 -27.93
C GLY A 433 -0.74 -17.47 -27.98
N CYS A 434 -0.86 -16.82 -26.82
CA CYS A 434 -0.99 -15.35 -26.74
C CYS A 434 0.20 -14.63 -27.39
N ARG A 435 1.44 -15.05 -27.09
CA ARG A 435 2.64 -14.45 -27.68
C ARG A 435 2.70 -14.67 -29.18
N GLN A 436 2.34 -15.86 -29.65
CA GLN A 436 2.31 -16.20 -31.07
C GLN A 436 1.29 -15.35 -31.84
N LEU A 437 0.20 -14.91 -31.20
CA LEU A 437 -0.83 -14.02 -31.77
C LEU A 437 -0.59 -12.54 -31.46
N GLY A 438 0.66 -12.16 -31.17
CA GLY A 438 1.10 -10.78 -31.05
C GLY A 438 0.75 -10.08 -29.73
N MET A 439 0.19 -10.79 -28.74
CA MET A 439 -0.07 -10.21 -27.43
C MET A 439 1.24 -9.96 -26.69
N LYS A 440 1.43 -8.72 -26.24
CA LYS A 440 2.65 -8.30 -25.56
C LYS A 440 2.61 -8.65 -24.08
N LEU A 441 3.12 -9.83 -23.75
CA LEU A 441 3.23 -10.33 -22.38
C LEU A 441 4.63 -10.07 -21.79
N PRO A 442 4.79 -10.07 -20.45
CA PRO A 442 6.09 -10.08 -19.80
C PRO A 442 7.01 -11.14 -20.40
N SER A 443 8.27 -10.77 -20.67
CA SER A 443 9.20 -11.60 -21.44
C SER A 443 9.48 -12.96 -20.80
N ARG A 444 9.64 -12.97 -19.47
CA ARG A 444 9.91 -14.14 -18.63
C ARG A 444 8.83 -14.30 -17.56
N VAL A 445 8.38 -15.54 -17.39
CA VAL A 445 7.51 -15.99 -16.30
C VAL A 445 8.04 -17.36 -15.89
N THR A 446 8.33 -17.54 -14.61
CA THR A 446 8.87 -18.78 -14.05
C THR A 446 7.77 -19.49 -13.27
N MET A 447 7.57 -20.77 -13.56
CA MET A 447 6.71 -21.63 -12.74
C MET A 447 7.54 -22.20 -11.59
N ARG A 448 7.02 -22.08 -10.37
CA ARG A 448 7.65 -22.62 -9.16
C ARG A 448 6.61 -23.31 -8.30
N ARG A 449 7.10 -24.08 -7.33
CA ARG A 449 6.27 -24.75 -6.33
C ARG A 449 6.70 -24.39 -4.93
N THR A 450 5.72 -24.27 -4.05
CA THR A 450 5.90 -24.24 -2.60
C THR A 450 4.99 -25.29 -1.96
N ARG A 451 5.01 -25.39 -0.64
CA ARG A 451 4.18 -26.34 0.12
C ARG A 451 3.26 -25.58 1.05
N GLU A 452 2.08 -26.14 1.24
CA GLU A 452 1.18 -25.73 2.32
C GLU A 452 0.59 -26.97 3.02
N LYS A 453 -0.05 -26.73 4.15
CA LYS A 453 -0.85 -27.75 4.84
C LYS A 453 -2.29 -27.66 4.34
N TYR A 454 -2.86 -28.78 3.93
CA TYR A 454 -4.27 -28.84 3.56
C TYR A 454 -5.13 -28.66 4.80
N THR A 455 -6.01 -27.66 4.76
CA THR A 455 -7.02 -27.37 5.77
C THR A 455 -8.30 -27.03 5.03
N GLY A 456 -9.15 -28.01 4.83
CA GLY A 456 -10.33 -27.90 3.96
C GLY A 456 -11.38 -28.95 4.25
N LYS A 457 -12.36 -29.09 3.34
CA LYS A 457 -13.56 -29.93 3.52
C LYS A 457 -13.25 -31.43 3.65
N ARG A 458 -12.16 -31.91 3.05
CA ARG A 458 -11.74 -33.32 3.07
C ARG A 458 -10.92 -33.62 4.33
N THR A 459 -11.60 -33.99 5.41
CA THR A 459 -10.98 -34.19 6.72
C THR A 459 -9.87 -35.25 6.73
N GLU A 460 -9.94 -36.24 5.84
CA GLU A 460 -8.91 -37.29 5.69
C GLU A 460 -7.55 -36.77 5.20
N PHE A 461 -7.50 -35.59 4.57
CA PHE A 461 -6.26 -34.96 4.12
C PHE A 461 -5.81 -33.82 5.04
N ASN A 462 -6.55 -33.53 6.12
CA ASN A 462 -6.25 -32.40 7.01
C ASN A 462 -4.84 -32.52 7.60
N GLY A 463 -4.05 -31.44 7.54
CA GLY A 463 -2.65 -31.42 7.99
C GLY A 463 -1.65 -32.09 7.04
N THR A 464 -2.10 -32.67 5.93
CA THR A 464 -1.22 -33.22 4.88
C THR A 464 -0.50 -32.10 4.15
N SER A 465 0.78 -32.27 3.84
CA SER A 465 1.51 -31.30 3.02
C SER A 465 1.15 -31.50 1.55
N ILE A 466 0.65 -30.45 0.91
CA ILE A 466 0.33 -30.45 -0.52
C ILE A 466 1.18 -29.39 -1.24
N TRP A 467 1.40 -29.61 -2.54
CA TRP A 467 2.10 -28.65 -3.39
C TRP A 467 1.18 -27.50 -3.81
N VAL A 468 1.76 -26.30 -3.86
CA VAL A 468 1.12 -25.10 -4.39
C VAL A 468 1.98 -24.59 -5.53
N THR A 469 1.43 -24.62 -6.75
CA THR A 469 2.06 -24.07 -7.94
C THR A 469 1.79 -22.57 -8.01
N TYR A 470 2.82 -21.78 -8.34
CA TYR A 470 2.72 -20.36 -8.55
C TYR A 470 3.58 -19.90 -9.74
N PHE A 471 3.20 -18.77 -10.30
CA PHE A 471 3.89 -18.13 -11.41
C PHE A 471 4.52 -16.84 -10.93
N GLU A 472 5.81 -16.69 -11.19
CA GLU A 472 6.64 -15.56 -10.81
C GLU A 472 7.09 -14.79 -12.05
N ARG A 473 7.09 -13.45 -11.99
CA ARG A 473 7.68 -12.60 -13.03
C ARG A 473 8.28 -11.34 -12.44
N ASP A 474 9.07 -10.63 -13.23
CA ASP A 474 9.43 -9.24 -12.92
C ASP A 474 8.18 -8.36 -12.77
N TYR A 475 8.23 -7.46 -11.81
CA TYR A 475 7.26 -6.38 -11.68
C TYR A 475 7.39 -5.41 -12.87
N ILE A 476 6.25 -5.04 -13.45
CA ILE A 476 6.22 -4.14 -14.60
C ILE A 476 6.00 -2.72 -14.08
N ARG A 477 7.05 -1.90 -14.14
CA ARG A 477 7.01 -0.50 -13.70
C ARG A 477 6.29 0.35 -14.75
N GLY A 478 5.08 0.79 -14.44
CA GLY A 478 4.24 1.58 -15.34
C GLY A 478 2.92 1.97 -14.68
N ILE A 479 1.96 2.41 -15.49
CA ILE A 479 0.64 2.85 -15.01
C ILE A 479 -0.43 1.97 -15.65
N ALA A 480 -1.28 1.31 -14.85
CA ALA A 480 -2.41 0.56 -15.38
C ALA A 480 -3.38 1.48 -16.14
N THR A 481 -3.96 1.01 -17.24
CA THR A 481 -4.76 1.86 -18.16
C THR A 481 -6.03 2.43 -17.53
N ASP A 482 -6.57 1.77 -16.50
CA ASP A 482 -7.73 2.21 -15.73
C ASP A 482 -7.38 3.26 -14.66
N LYS A 483 -6.08 3.49 -14.41
CA LYS A 483 -5.56 4.33 -13.32
C LYS A 483 -4.71 5.51 -13.79
N ILE A 484 -4.71 5.78 -15.11
CA ILE A 484 -4.04 6.95 -15.68
C ILE A 484 -4.62 8.24 -15.08
N PRO A 485 -3.79 9.15 -14.56
CA PRO A 485 -4.25 10.41 -13.99
C PRO A 485 -4.98 11.31 -15.00
N GLY A 486 -5.99 12.04 -14.52
CA GLY A 486 -6.82 12.94 -15.33
C GLY A 486 -6.02 13.96 -16.16
N HIS A 487 -4.97 14.54 -15.59
CA HIS A 487 -4.14 15.54 -16.28
C HIS A 487 -3.39 14.96 -17.49
N LYS A 488 -2.98 13.68 -17.46
CA LYS A 488 -2.31 13.04 -18.59
C LYS A 488 -3.23 12.84 -19.78
N TYR A 489 -4.53 12.62 -19.53
CA TYR A 489 -5.51 12.57 -20.62
C TYR A 489 -5.65 13.89 -21.35
N LYS A 490 -5.42 15.03 -20.68
CA LYS A 490 -5.53 16.37 -21.26
C LYS A 490 -4.33 16.77 -22.12
N ASP A 491 -3.23 16.02 -22.10
CA ASP A 491 -2.13 16.19 -23.05
C ASP A 491 -2.49 15.53 -24.41
N PRO A 492 -2.57 16.31 -25.51
CA PRO A 492 -2.85 15.78 -26.85
C PRO A 492 -1.83 14.74 -27.33
N THR A 493 -0.56 14.90 -27.00
CA THR A 493 0.51 13.99 -27.43
C THR A 493 0.42 12.67 -26.67
N TYR A 494 0.22 12.75 -25.35
CA TYR A 494 0.02 11.58 -24.49
C TYR A 494 -1.19 10.78 -24.95
N SER A 495 -2.34 11.44 -25.11
CA SER A 495 -3.61 10.80 -25.47
C SER A 495 -3.55 10.11 -26.83
N LEU A 496 -2.92 10.71 -27.85
CA LEU A 496 -2.76 10.07 -29.17
C LEU A 496 -1.81 8.86 -29.13
N LYS A 497 -0.71 8.93 -28.38
CA LYS A 497 0.19 7.79 -28.18
C LYS A 497 -0.51 6.64 -27.44
N LEU A 498 -1.28 6.97 -26.39
CA LEU A 498 -2.09 6.02 -25.64
C LEU A 498 -3.11 5.32 -26.55
N ALA A 499 -3.84 6.06 -27.39
CA ALA A 499 -4.84 5.52 -28.32
C ALA A 499 -4.23 4.44 -29.23
N LYS A 500 -3.04 4.72 -29.80
CA LYS A 500 -2.33 3.77 -30.67
C LYS A 500 -1.93 2.49 -29.93
N LEU A 501 -1.40 2.62 -28.71
CA LEU A 501 -1.01 1.47 -27.88
C LEU A 501 -2.22 0.62 -27.49
N LEU A 502 -3.32 1.25 -27.07
CA LEU A 502 -4.57 0.57 -26.75
C LEU A 502 -5.14 -0.15 -27.98
N GLY A 503 -5.18 0.50 -29.14
CA GLY A 503 -5.70 -0.10 -30.39
C GLY A 503 -4.92 -1.35 -30.78
N LYS A 504 -3.58 -1.28 -30.73
CA LYS A 504 -2.70 -2.41 -30.97
C LYS A 504 -2.96 -3.56 -29.98
N ALA A 505 -3.04 -3.27 -28.69
CA ALA A 505 -3.28 -4.29 -27.66
C ALA A 505 -4.67 -4.92 -27.79
N ALA A 506 -5.69 -4.11 -28.11
CA ALA A 506 -7.06 -4.54 -28.35
C ALA A 506 -7.16 -5.59 -29.46
N ALA A 507 -6.45 -5.39 -30.58
CA ALA A 507 -6.46 -6.34 -31.70
C ALA A 507 -5.97 -7.73 -31.26
N SER A 508 -4.82 -7.82 -30.59
CA SER A 508 -4.34 -9.12 -30.08
C SER A 508 -5.24 -9.71 -28.99
N ASN A 509 -5.80 -8.88 -28.11
CA ASN A 509 -6.72 -9.31 -27.05
C ASN A 509 -8.00 -9.93 -27.63
N LEU A 510 -8.57 -9.29 -28.66
CA LEU A 510 -9.74 -9.79 -29.38
C LEU A 510 -9.45 -11.11 -30.10
N ILE A 511 -8.33 -11.19 -30.83
CA ILE A 511 -7.96 -12.40 -31.59
C ILE A 511 -7.91 -13.61 -30.67
N VAL A 512 -7.20 -13.51 -29.55
CA VAL A 512 -7.08 -14.61 -28.57
C VAL A 512 -8.38 -14.89 -27.82
N GLY A 513 -9.43 -14.08 -27.98
CA GLY A 513 -10.74 -14.33 -27.38
C GLY A 513 -10.74 -14.21 -25.86
N ARG A 514 -10.07 -13.19 -25.33
CA ARG A 514 -9.96 -13.00 -23.88
C ARG A 514 -11.27 -12.48 -23.29
N ALA A 515 -11.95 -13.30 -22.50
CA ALA A 515 -13.29 -13.02 -21.98
C ALA A 515 -13.54 -13.64 -20.59
N HIS A 516 -14.57 -13.15 -19.90
CA HIS A 516 -15.13 -13.79 -18.71
C HIS A 516 -16.00 -14.98 -19.15
N ASP A 517 -15.49 -16.20 -18.92
CA ASP A 517 -16.13 -17.46 -19.33
C ASP A 517 -16.51 -17.46 -20.83
N ASP A 518 -17.46 -18.29 -21.26
CA ASP A 518 -17.94 -18.34 -22.65
C ASP A 518 -18.91 -17.17 -22.99
N LYS A 519 -19.06 -16.17 -22.11
CA LYS A 519 -19.96 -15.03 -22.31
C LYS A 519 -19.33 -13.94 -23.20
N LEU A 520 -20.17 -13.14 -23.85
CA LEU A 520 -19.78 -11.92 -24.55
C LEU A 520 -19.39 -10.81 -23.56
N ALA A 521 -18.30 -11.00 -22.81
CA ALA A 521 -17.77 -10.01 -21.86
C ALA A 521 -16.25 -9.99 -21.95
N ALA A 522 -15.70 -9.07 -22.75
CA ALA A 522 -14.26 -8.98 -22.98
C ALA A 522 -13.48 -8.52 -21.73
N ILE A 523 -12.30 -9.09 -21.53
CA ILE A 523 -11.35 -8.68 -20.48
C ILE A 523 -10.28 -7.80 -21.14
N PHE A 524 -10.52 -6.49 -21.17
CA PHE A 524 -9.61 -5.52 -21.74
C PHE A 524 -9.83 -4.14 -21.14
N ASP A 525 -8.75 -3.38 -20.97
CA ASP A 525 -8.74 -2.06 -20.35
C ASP A 525 -9.38 -2.09 -18.95
N ASP A 526 -9.00 -3.12 -18.18
CA ASP A 526 -9.51 -3.45 -16.85
C ASP A 526 -8.42 -3.43 -15.76
N GLY A 527 -7.22 -2.96 -16.12
CA GLY A 527 -6.08 -2.80 -15.22
C GLY A 527 -4.96 -3.83 -15.42
N ASP A 528 -5.14 -4.83 -16.30
CA ASP A 528 -4.06 -5.76 -16.65
C ASP A 528 -3.11 -5.18 -17.71
N GLU A 529 -3.56 -4.20 -18.48
CA GLU A 529 -2.75 -3.43 -19.42
C GLU A 529 -1.97 -2.33 -18.70
N VAL A 530 -0.65 -2.40 -18.72
CA VAL A 530 0.25 -1.43 -18.05
C VAL A 530 1.01 -0.63 -19.10
N ILE A 531 0.87 0.70 -19.03
CA ILE A 531 1.58 1.67 -19.85
C ILE A 531 2.98 1.90 -19.30
N ILE A 532 3.98 1.75 -20.15
CA ILE A 532 5.37 2.12 -19.86
C ILE A 532 5.62 3.47 -20.50
N GLU A 533 6.12 4.41 -19.71
CA GLU A 533 6.44 5.76 -20.17
C GLU A 533 7.93 5.87 -20.53
N ASP A 534 8.25 6.79 -21.43
CA ASP A 534 9.62 7.23 -21.67
C ASP A 534 10.06 8.28 -20.64
N ASP A 535 11.31 8.75 -20.73
CA ASP A 535 11.87 9.73 -19.81
C ASP A 535 11.15 11.09 -19.88
N ALA A 536 10.37 11.34 -20.94
CA ALA A 536 9.52 12.52 -21.09
C ALA A 536 8.11 12.32 -20.50
N GLY A 537 7.83 11.18 -19.88
CA GLY A 537 6.53 10.84 -19.31
C GLY A 537 5.45 10.52 -20.35
N LEU A 538 5.84 10.24 -21.60
CA LEU A 538 4.91 9.90 -22.69
C LEU A 538 4.77 8.38 -22.86
N PRO A 539 3.61 7.86 -23.30
CA PRO A 539 3.42 6.43 -23.49
C PRO A 539 4.37 5.90 -24.57
N LYS A 540 5.26 5.00 -24.16
CA LYS A 540 6.23 4.33 -25.04
C LYS A 540 5.76 2.93 -25.41
N ASP A 541 5.15 2.24 -24.46
CA ASP A 541 4.82 0.83 -24.60
C ASP A 541 3.61 0.41 -23.76
N LEU A 542 3.03 -0.75 -24.07
CA LEU A 542 1.94 -1.36 -23.31
C LEU A 542 2.21 -2.85 -23.14
N ILE A 543 2.22 -3.31 -21.89
CA ILE A 543 2.42 -4.72 -21.52
C ILE A 543 1.14 -5.24 -20.87
N VAL A 544 0.63 -6.36 -21.37
CA VAL A 544 -0.49 -7.08 -20.77
C VAL A 544 0.06 -8.02 -19.70
N THR A 545 -0.14 -7.68 -18.43
CA THR A 545 0.54 -8.32 -17.29
C THR A 545 -0.04 -9.67 -16.88
N ASP A 546 -1.27 -9.97 -17.30
CA ASP A 546 -1.98 -11.22 -17.06
C ASP A 546 -2.82 -11.60 -18.30
N HIS A 547 -2.77 -12.87 -18.65
CA HIS A 547 -3.41 -13.47 -19.83
C HIS A 547 -4.59 -14.37 -19.45
N SER A 548 -5.06 -14.26 -18.20
CA SER A 548 -6.26 -14.93 -17.73
C SER A 548 -7.46 -14.59 -18.62
N GLY A 549 -8.28 -15.60 -18.90
CA GLY A 549 -9.42 -15.51 -19.80
C GLY A 549 -9.06 -15.65 -21.28
N ALA A 550 -7.78 -15.64 -21.67
CA ALA A 550 -7.42 -15.86 -23.07
C ALA A 550 -7.82 -17.27 -23.51
N PHE A 551 -8.30 -17.39 -24.75
CA PHE A 551 -8.90 -18.59 -25.32
C PHE A 551 -10.13 -19.10 -24.57
N ALA A 552 -10.73 -18.31 -23.67
CA ALA A 552 -12.02 -18.64 -23.08
C ALA A 552 -13.10 -18.65 -24.16
N ASN A 553 -13.22 -17.57 -24.94
CA ASN A 553 -14.12 -17.50 -26.09
C ASN A 553 -13.38 -17.68 -27.43
N TYR A 554 -13.51 -18.87 -28.01
CA TYR A 554 -12.77 -19.25 -29.22
C TYR A 554 -13.67 -19.57 -30.43
N ARG A 555 -15.00 -19.62 -30.24
CA ARG A 555 -15.96 -19.97 -31.31
C ARG A 555 -16.77 -18.79 -31.84
N THR A 556 -17.06 -17.79 -31.00
CA THR A 556 -17.93 -16.69 -31.39
C THR A 556 -17.25 -15.79 -32.42
N PRO A 557 -17.95 -15.33 -33.48
CA PRO A 557 -17.39 -14.37 -34.45
C PRO A 557 -16.86 -13.10 -33.76
N LEU A 558 -15.75 -12.55 -34.26
CA LEU A 558 -15.09 -11.40 -33.60
C LEU A 558 -15.94 -10.13 -33.60
N VAL A 559 -16.79 -9.96 -34.61
CA VAL A 559 -17.70 -8.81 -34.75
C VAL A 559 -18.68 -8.69 -33.59
N GLU A 560 -19.06 -9.81 -32.95
CA GLU A 560 -19.97 -9.81 -31.79
C GLU A 560 -19.37 -9.11 -30.56
N PHE A 561 -18.04 -8.96 -30.52
CA PHE A 561 -17.35 -8.24 -29.46
C PHE A 561 -17.17 -6.75 -29.74
N ALA A 562 -17.61 -6.24 -30.91
CA ALA A 562 -17.35 -4.88 -31.36
C ALA A 562 -17.70 -3.82 -30.31
N LYS A 563 -18.88 -3.94 -29.68
CA LYS A 563 -19.31 -3.07 -28.58
C LYS A 563 -18.31 -3.00 -27.42
N HIS A 564 -17.72 -4.12 -27.03
CA HIS A 564 -16.77 -4.17 -25.93
C HIS A 564 -15.46 -3.46 -26.29
N TYR A 565 -15.01 -3.61 -27.53
CA TYR A 565 -13.79 -2.95 -28.02
C TYR A 565 -13.98 -1.48 -28.43
N ALA A 566 -15.22 -0.98 -28.45
CA ALA A 566 -15.52 0.46 -28.48
C ALA A 566 -15.39 1.12 -27.10
N THR A 567 -15.54 0.35 -26.01
CA THR A 567 -15.54 0.86 -24.62
C THR A 567 -14.29 1.66 -24.26
N PRO A 568 -13.05 1.25 -24.61
CA PRO A 568 -11.84 2.02 -24.26
C PRO A 568 -11.83 3.44 -24.82
N VAL A 569 -12.46 3.65 -25.98
CA VAL A 569 -12.65 4.99 -26.56
C VAL A 569 -13.78 5.71 -25.83
N ASN A 570 -14.94 5.05 -25.68
CA ASN A 570 -16.15 5.65 -25.11
C ASN A 570 -15.93 6.20 -23.68
N ILE A 571 -15.19 5.50 -22.82
CA ILE A 571 -14.93 5.96 -21.44
C ILE A 571 -13.97 7.17 -21.37
N ARG A 572 -13.32 7.53 -22.50
CA ARG A 572 -12.33 8.61 -22.58
C ARG A 572 -12.80 9.81 -23.38
N VAL A 573 -14.00 9.79 -23.97
CA VAL A 573 -14.55 10.88 -24.80
C VAL A 573 -14.46 12.25 -24.10
N ASP A 574 -14.86 12.34 -22.83
CA ASP A 574 -14.85 13.61 -22.07
C ASP A 574 -13.50 13.92 -21.41
N ARG A 575 -12.56 12.96 -21.44
CA ARG A 575 -11.28 13.06 -20.75
C ARG A 575 -10.19 13.63 -21.66
N VAL A 576 -10.25 13.34 -22.96
CA VAL A 576 -9.25 13.76 -23.93
C VAL A 576 -9.62 15.09 -24.62
N PRO A 577 -8.65 15.88 -25.12
CA PRO A 577 -8.93 17.14 -25.81
C PRO A 577 -9.66 16.98 -27.15
N ASN A 578 -9.39 15.88 -27.87
CA ASN A 578 -10.00 15.61 -29.17
C ASN A 578 -10.39 14.12 -29.26
N ALA A 579 -11.64 13.83 -28.95
CA ALA A 579 -12.19 12.47 -28.93
C ALA A 579 -12.14 11.80 -30.31
N ASN A 580 -12.40 12.55 -31.40
CA ASN A 580 -12.39 12.02 -32.76
C ASN A 580 -10.97 11.59 -33.19
N ALA A 581 -9.96 12.42 -32.89
CA ALA A 581 -8.57 12.07 -33.19
C ALA A 581 -8.10 10.86 -32.37
N PHE A 582 -8.53 10.75 -31.10
CA PHE A 582 -8.25 9.60 -30.26
C PHE A 582 -8.90 8.32 -30.84
N ALA A 583 -10.19 8.38 -31.18
CA ALA A 583 -10.91 7.25 -31.77
C ALA A 583 -10.28 6.77 -33.07
N GLN A 584 -9.93 7.69 -33.98
CA GLN A 584 -9.29 7.36 -35.25
C GLN A 584 -7.91 6.73 -35.03
N ALA A 585 -7.10 7.27 -34.11
CA ALA A 585 -5.78 6.72 -33.79
C ALA A 585 -5.87 5.31 -33.20
N TYR A 586 -6.87 5.05 -32.35
CA TYR A 586 -7.17 3.73 -31.80
C TYR A 586 -7.58 2.73 -32.88
N LEU A 587 -8.57 3.07 -33.72
CA LEU A 587 -9.08 2.19 -34.77
C LEU A 587 -8.02 1.90 -35.85
N ASN A 588 -7.21 2.89 -36.24
CA ASN A 588 -6.12 2.69 -37.19
C ASN A 588 -5.08 1.70 -36.64
N ALA A 589 -4.63 1.91 -35.41
CA ALA A 589 -3.64 1.02 -34.79
C ALA A 589 -4.19 -0.39 -34.55
N PHE A 590 -5.47 -0.51 -34.21
CA PHE A 590 -6.17 -1.79 -34.14
C PHE A 590 -6.17 -2.50 -35.49
N HIS A 591 -6.59 -1.81 -36.55
CA HIS A 591 -6.66 -2.36 -37.91
C HIS A 591 -5.28 -2.82 -38.40
N GLU A 592 -4.29 -1.95 -38.33
CA GLU A 592 -2.91 -2.22 -38.76
C GLU A 592 -2.35 -3.45 -38.05
N TRP A 593 -2.53 -3.56 -36.74
CA TRP A 593 -2.02 -4.69 -35.97
C TRP A 593 -2.79 -5.99 -36.24
N PHE A 594 -4.12 -5.92 -36.38
CA PHE A 594 -4.93 -7.09 -36.74
C PHE A 594 -4.50 -7.66 -38.09
N VAL A 595 -4.36 -6.80 -39.10
CA VAL A 595 -3.89 -7.18 -40.44
C VAL A 595 -2.48 -7.78 -40.36
N HIS A 596 -1.59 -7.18 -39.58
CA HIS A 596 -0.24 -7.70 -39.37
C HIS A 596 -0.25 -9.14 -38.84
N VAL A 597 -1.00 -9.42 -37.78
CA VAL A 597 -1.11 -10.78 -37.20
C VAL A 597 -1.77 -11.76 -38.18
N GLN A 598 -2.82 -11.33 -38.89
CA GLN A 598 -3.51 -12.15 -39.88
C GLN A 598 -2.59 -12.52 -41.07
N GLN A 599 -1.84 -11.55 -41.59
CA GLN A 599 -0.86 -11.78 -42.67
C GLN A 599 0.26 -12.70 -42.22
N ASP A 600 0.74 -12.51 -41.00
CA ASP A 600 1.78 -13.36 -40.43
C ASP A 600 1.33 -14.83 -40.30
N TYR A 601 0.10 -15.05 -39.82
CA TYR A 601 -0.55 -16.36 -39.83
C TYR A 601 -0.63 -16.93 -41.25
N ARG A 602 -1.16 -16.17 -42.23
CA ARG A 602 -1.31 -16.63 -43.63
C ARG A 602 0.03 -16.98 -44.28
N LYS A 603 1.09 -16.23 -43.99
CA LYS A 603 2.45 -16.49 -44.48
C LYS A 603 3.06 -17.74 -43.85
N ARG A 604 2.72 -18.04 -42.59
CA ARG A 604 3.35 -19.10 -41.78
C ARG A 604 2.35 -20.18 -41.32
N GLN A 605 1.32 -20.46 -42.10
CA GLN A 605 0.21 -21.36 -41.70
C GLN A 605 0.69 -22.70 -41.12
N ARG A 606 1.65 -23.36 -41.80
CA ARG A 606 2.21 -24.63 -41.32
C ARG A 606 2.80 -24.52 -39.91
N ALA A 607 3.50 -23.44 -39.59
CA ALA A 607 4.08 -23.24 -38.27
C ALA A 607 3.01 -23.02 -37.20
N PHE A 608 1.98 -22.22 -37.50
CA PHE A 608 0.87 -21.98 -36.59
C PHE A 608 0.05 -23.25 -36.32
N HIS A 609 -0.30 -24.04 -37.35
CA HIS A 609 -1.01 -25.30 -37.16
C HIS A 609 -0.17 -26.38 -36.47
N ALA A 610 1.15 -26.39 -36.69
CA ALA A 610 2.04 -27.36 -36.07
C ALA A 610 2.35 -27.06 -34.58
N LEU A 611 2.10 -25.84 -34.10
CA LEU A 611 2.57 -25.38 -32.79
C LEU A 611 2.08 -26.24 -31.62
N PHE A 612 0.83 -26.70 -31.67
CA PHE A 612 0.19 -27.49 -30.61
C PHE A 612 -0.28 -28.86 -31.08
N LYS A 613 0.25 -29.36 -32.21
CA LYS A 613 -0.20 -30.60 -32.87
C LYS A 613 -0.01 -31.88 -32.04
N HIS A 614 0.85 -31.81 -31.02
CA HIS A 614 1.17 -32.94 -30.14
C HIS A 614 0.40 -32.90 -28.82
N LEU A 615 -0.38 -31.86 -28.56
CA LEU A 615 -1.27 -31.81 -27.42
C LEU A 615 -2.50 -32.68 -27.65
N PRO A 616 -3.16 -33.16 -26.58
CA PRO A 616 -4.45 -33.82 -26.69
C PRO A 616 -5.46 -32.97 -27.46
N TYR A 617 -6.14 -33.59 -28.41
CA TYR A 617 -7.19 -32.96 -29.20
C TYR A 617 -8.56 -33.47 -28.74
N ASP A 618 -9.31 -32.57 -28.13
CA ASP A 618 -10.69 -32.79 -27.68
C ASP A 618 -11.58 -31.59 -28.08
N PRO A 619 -12.60 -31.81 -28.94
CA PRO A 619 -13.61 -30.82 -29.29
C PRO A 619 -14.41 -30.25 -28.10
N ALA A 620 -14.40 -30.92 -26.94
CA ALA A 620 -15.00 -30.42 -25.71
C ALA A 620 -14.24 -29.23 -25.10
N GLY A 621 -13.08 -28.85 -25.66
CA GLY A 621 -12.40 -27.61 -25.33
C GLY A 621 -10.95 -27.76 -24.89
N SER A 622 -10.24 -28.78 -25.36
CA SER A 622 -8.77 -28.85 -25.26
C SER A 622 -8.10 -27.60 -25.82
N PHE A 623 -6.86 -27.32 -25.40
CA PHE A 623 -6.14 -26.16 -25.90
C PHE A 623 -5.86 -26.24 -27.42
N ALA A 624 -5.50 -27.41 -27.94
CA ALA A 624 -5.28 -27.61 -29.38
C ALA A 624 -6.53 -27.26 -30.21
N PHE A 625 -7.70 -27.70 -29.77
CA PHE A 625 -8.98 -27.37 -30.43
C PHE A 625 -9.32 -25.88 -30.35
N ARG A 626 -9.12 -25.25 -29.18
CA ARG A 626 -9.32 -23.80 -28.99
C ARG A 626 -8.40 -22.98 -29.90
N TRP A 627 -7.14 -23.40 -30.02
CA TRP A 627 -6.15 -22.79 -30.89
C TRP A 627 -6.58 -22.84 -32.36
N GLU A 628 -6.98 -24.02 -32.86
CA GLU A 628 -7.48 -24.16 -34.23
C GLU A 628 -8.67 -23.25 -34.52
N CYS A 629 -9.64 -23.21 -33.60
CA CYS A 629 -10.83 -22.36 -33.75
C CYS A 629 -10.47 -20.87 -33.82
N VAL A 630 -9.53 -20.41 -32.97
CA VAL A 630 -9.04 -19.02 -33.00
C VAL A 630 -8.35 -18.69 -34.32
N LEU A 631 -7.50 -19.60 -34.84
CA LEU A 631 -6.82 -19.39 -36.12
C LEU A 631 -7.80 -19.33 -37.30
N LYS A 632 -8.80 -20.22 -37.30
CA LYS A 632 -9.87 -20.22 -38.29
C LYS A 632 -10.62 -18.88 -38.28
N ARG A 633 -11.06 -18.44 -37.11
CA ARG A 633 -11.75 -17.16 -36.92
C ARG A 633 -10.89 -15.97 -37.34
N LEU A 634 -9.61 -15.96 -36.98
CA LEU A 634 -8.65 -14.95 -37.42
C LEU A 634 -8.57 -14.88 -38.94
N ASN A 635 -8.53 -16.03 -39.62
CA ASN A 635 -8.39 -16.09 -41.08
C ASN A 635 -9.65 -15.62 -41.83
N GLU A 636 -10.83 -15.97 -41.30
CA GLU A 636 -12.13 -15.71 -41.92
C GLU A 636 -12.62 -14.27 -41.69
N THR A 637 -12.15 -13.60 -40.63
CA THR A 637 -12.60 -12.24 -40.30
C THR A 637 -12.06 -11.21 -41.30
N ASN A 638 -12.95 -10.38 -41.85
CA ASN A 638 -12.58 -9.20 -42.60
C ASN A 638 -12.23 -8.05 -41.63
N PRO A 639 -10.98 -7.54 -41.62
CA PRO A 639 -10.56 -6.48 -40.70
C PRO A 639 -11.31 -5.15 -40.91
N ASN A 640 -11.71 -4.82 -42.13
CA ASN A 640 -12.44 -3.59 -42.41
C ASN A 640 -13.86 -3.63 -41.82
N ASP A 641 -14.56 -4.75 -42.00
CA ASP A 641 -15.92 -4.93 -41.47
C ASP A 641 -15.91 -4.93 -39.94
N LEU A 642 -14.87 -5.52 -39.34
CA LEU A 642 -14.69 -5.52 -37.89
C LEU A 642 -14.45 -4.11 -37.33
N VAL A 643 -13.58 -3.32 -37.97
CA VAL A 643 -13.32 -1.93 -37.57
C VAL A 643 -14.59 -1.09 -37.69
N LYS A 644 -15.33 -1.27 -38.80
CA LYS A 644 -16.62 -0.61 -39.01
C LYS A 644 -17.62 -0.96 -37.90
N ALA A 645 -17.74 -2.24 -37.54
CA ALA A 645 -18.60 -2.67 -36.44
C ALA A 645 -18.21 -2.04 -35.09
N ILE A 646 -16.91 -1.90 -34.79
CA ILE A 646 -16.45 -1.21 -33.58
C ILE A 646 -16.81 0.28 -33.65
N GLN A 647 -16.62 0.90 -34.81
CA GLN A 647 -16.91 2.31 -35.03
C GLN A 647 -18.40 2.65 -34.84
N GLU A 648 -19.31 1.76 -35.26
CA GLU A 648 -20.76 1.90 -35.08
C GLU A 648 -21.20 1.94 -33.61
N HIS A 649 -20.35 1.48 -32.68
CA HIS A 649 -20.60 1.51 -31.24
C HIS A 649 -19.89 2.67 -30.50
N LEU A 650 -19.24 3.58 -31.22
CA LEU A 650 -18.63 4.76 -30.61
C LEU A 650 -19.70 5.80 -30.25
N VAL A 651 -19.56 6.38 -29.05
CA VAL A 651 -20.45 7.45 -28.58
C VAL A 651 -20.08 8.77 -29.28
N PRO A 652 -21.05 9.56 -29.79
CA PRO A 652 -20.77 10.86 -30.38
C PRO A 652 -20.17 11.83 -29.34
N SER A 653 -19.17 12.63 -29.72
CA SER A 653 -18.68 13.70 -28.86
C SER A 653 -19.78 14.75 -28.63
N THR A 654 -20.19 14.97 -27.38
CA THR A 654 -21.02 16.14 -27.04
C THR A 654 -20.17 17.40 -27.16
N SER A 655 -20.27 18.07 -28.30
CA SER A 655 -19.66 19.38 -28.51
C SER A 655 -20.20 20.36 -27.48
N SER A 656 -19.37 20.78 -26.54
CA SER A 656 -19.60 21.97 -25.71
C SER A 656 -19.13 23.22 -26.47
N ASP A 657 -19.58 23.36 -27.72
CA ASP A 657 -19.38 24.54 -28.59
C ASP A 657 -20.71 25.27 -28.82
N ASN A 658 -21.46 25.51 -27.73
CA ASN A 658 -22.64 26.37 -27.76
C ASN A 658 -22.79 27.10 -26.42
N LEU A 659 -21.86 28.00 -26.12
CA LEU A 659 -22.09 29.16 -25.26
C LEU A 659 -21.29 30.32 -25.87
N HIS A 660 -21.94 31.02 -26.80
CA HIS A 660 -21.57 32.36 -27.23
C HIS A 660 -21.99 33.38 -26.17
#